data_AF-A0A7Y5CV56-F1
#
_entry.id   AF-A0A7Y5CV56-F1
#
_cell.length_a   1.000
_cell.length_b   1.000
_cell.length_c   1.000
_cell.angle_alpha   90.00
_cell.angle_beta   90.00
_cell.angle_gamma   90.00
#
_symmetry.space_group_name_H-M   'P 1'
#
loop_
_entity.id
_entity.type
_entity.pdbx_description
1 polymer ?
#
loop_
_entity_poly.entity_id
_entity_poly.type
_entity_poly.pdbx_seq_one_letter_code
_entity_poly.pdbx_strand_id
1 'polypeptide(L)'
;MPQPPPASADPTNLLPRLQPQIQQQLHAELKKAGSSLKQRSQVALRTFFTGAILLPIAAAGGDPAAIAQAVGGILGGLATEHFSDWIKKFAGAQKADDPARLEQLMQQAEASAEILAGLQHLIEKVEALSAAQQALGEDFANWLRQNLFTLPTLPADLPGHQAFRDKVKSIYLWSGWRLAERDFAIASQPLDFLFTKPRPGAEPDRLLVHCVDTMQGRADESLLTNNILGTLHLAKSSGQANSGVLVTNFGFTPGVYTNAKTYGWSPCRYDQLVAQLIDFELYRDRLRLEWEKDEDEIAQYYVPVEFEDNGQRHDLFDYITNDWLTQPQNFLSLVGEYGVGKTSFCRKLAFELAGQAQGRIPILIRLHDYQHHVGIEGLVRAVLAKCGAAEASFEAFDHMNRAGLLLILLDGFDEMIAQVPDFDAIKQAFEELAKLAPAPESRVILTSREEYFEDEHEIEKALKPKATLVTPIKQKRERWALLRLANFSPEQMRTFLERRLPLIADSEADKEGNADFYLEKMGEIEDLLDLGKRAVMLDMIAKTLPRLLKENRAREQKGLPKLDIDPAVLYRDYLNGELERQEKKRGRLWPRQNPRTQRLELLRGLAMECWKNDESAFPAEKVKALIENRFSRAEAVEINTKSRDFLTCSFLIRPGDTHYKFSHRSIQEFLVAEELAPKLRDGTAAPLPLSNAVVTFLHYLLLPELRRDDFYRKQVVQALQQEGLPEGIDRRQDGSFVSRLPGGFEVEMVYVPAGPFIYGGQYGGKTPQIVILEKGLWIDKMPVTAAQFFAFVKATNFVTEAEKSGGGWTLVGGDWKQVKQATWRNPFALKNQTEKNLDHPVVQVSWNDAQAFCKWAGKVLPTEQQWEKASRGIDGRRWPWGYTWNRNNCNSASYWAERDLWDYEKDWKPWWENEYPKKFTGRVMTMKVGQFADVNSPYGCCDSAGNVWEWCTDYYDDTKKTRVLRGGAWDYRPDFAACAFRDVSEPDIRSYSIGFRCART
;
A
#
# COMPACT_ATOMS: atom_id res chain seq x y z
N MET A 1 -63.35 35.84 13.87
CA MET A 1 -63.73 34.45 13.55
C MET A 1 -62.48 33.71 13.09
N PRO A 2 -62.40 32.38 13.27
CA PRO A 2 -61.98 31.63 14.46
C PRO A 2 -60.44 31.56 14.63
N GLN A 3 -59.98 31.21 15.84
CA GLN A 3 -58.58 30.93 16.18
C GLN A 3 -58.01 29.71 15.42
N PRO A 4 -56.75 29.73 14.95
CA PRO A 4 -56.03 28.52 14.55
C PRO A 4 -55.46 27.77 15.77
N PRO A 5 -55.38 26.42 15.71
CA PRO A 5 -54.83 25.58 16.79
C PRO A 5 -53.30 25.71 16.91
N PRO A 6 -52.71 25.41 18.09
CA PRO A 6 -51.28 25.53 18.34
C PRO A 6 -50.45 24.48 17.60
N ALA A 7 -49.28 24.91 17.15
CA ALA A 7 -48.29 24.14 16.39
C ALA A 7 -47.78 22.90 17.16
N SER A 8 -47.73 21.77 16.44
CA SER A 8 -47.03 20.55 16.83
C SER A 8 -45.51 20.79 16.96
N ALA A 9 -44.92 20.28 18.03
CA ALA A 9 -43.51 20.43 18.37
C ALA A 9 -42.57 19.70 17.39
N ASP A 10 -41.54 20.43 16.96
CA ASP A 10 -40.38 19.99 16.18
C ASP A 10 -39.37 19.23 17.08
N PRO A 11 -38.95 17.99 16.75
CA PRO A 11 -38.09 17.15 17.61
C PRO A 11 -36.61 17.55 17.67
N THR A 12 -36.17 18.60 16.96
CA THR A 12 -34.74 18.97 16.92
C THR A 12 -34.26 19.80 18.12
N ASN A 13 -35.11 20.08 19.11
CA ASN A 13 -34.84 21.07 20.16
C ASN A 13 -34.74 20.53 21.62
N LEU A 14 -34.43 19.24 21.81
CA LEU A 14 -34.33 18.62 23.14
C LEU A 14 -32.90 18.50 23.72
N LEU A 15 -31.85 18.60 22.90
CA LEU A 15 -30.46 18.52 23.39
C LEU A 15 -29.96 19.75 24.19
N PRO A 16 -30.44 21.00 24.00
CA PRO A 16 -29.92 22.16 24.76
C PRO A 16 -30.40 22.26 26.21
N ARG A 17 -31.24 21.33 26.71
CA ARG A 17 -31.81 21.38 28.07
C ARG A 17 -31.13 20.47 29.10
N LEU A 18 -30.13 19.68 28.69
CA LEU A 18 -29.31 18.91 29.63
C LEU A 18 -28.14 19.77 30.12
N GLN A 19 -27.99 19.91 31.44
CA GLN A 19 -26.93 20.72 32.05
C GLN A 19 -25.54 20.28 31.53
N PRO A 20 -24.63 21.22 31.20
CA PRO A 20 -23.32 20.93 30.62
C PRO A 20 -22.46 19.92 31.40
N GLN A 21 -22.68 19.81 32.71
CA GLN A 21 -22.00 18.86 33.60
C GLN A 21 -22.37 17.40 33.29
N ILE A 22 -23.61 17.12 32.88
CA ILE A 22 -24.09 15.77 32.53
C ILE A 22 -23.51 15.33 31.18
N GLN A 23 -23.38 16.25 30.22
CA GLN A 23 -22.73 15.96 28.93
C GLN A 23 -21.25 15.63 29.09
N GLN A 24 -20.51 16.37 29.92
CA GLN A 24 -19.09 16.08 30.18
C GLN A 24 -18.87 14.77 30.94
N GLN A 25 -19.71 14.45 31.93
CA GLN A 25 -19.62 13.17 32.65
C GLN A 25 -19.95 11.97 31.75
N LEU A 26 -20.97 12.08 30.90
CA LEU A 26 -21.35 11.00 29.98
C LEU A 26 -20.25 10.74 28.94
N HIS A 27 -19.62 11.80 28.43
CA HIS A 27 -18.51 11.67 27.47
C HIS A 27 -17.24 11.07 28.11
N ALA A 28 -16.93 11.44 29.36
CA ALA A 28 -15.80 10.89 30.10
C ALA A 28 -15.98 9.41 30.45
N GLU A 29 -17.20 9.00 30.81
CA GLU A 29 -17.53 7.60 31.13
C GLU A 29 -17.56 6.71 29.88
N LEU A 30 -18.09 7.19 28.75
CA LEU A 30 -18.07 6.46 27.48
C LEU A 30 -16.65 6.25 26.93
N LYS A 31 -15.76 7.23 27.13
CA LYS A 31 -14.35 7.12 26.75
C LYS A 31 -13.56 6.12 27.62
N LYS A 32 -13.97 5.92 28.88
CA LYS A 32 -13.44 4.87 29.77
C LYS A 32 -13.98 3.47 29.45
N ALA A 33 -15.20 3.36 28.94
CA ALA A 33 -15.85 2.08 28.66
C ALA A 33 -15.40 1.44 27.32
N GLY A 34 -14.99 2.22 26.33
CA GLY A 34 -14.73 1.76 24.96
C GLY A 34 -13.62 0.72 24.76
N SER A 35 -12.67 0.56 25.68
CA SER A 35 -11.48 -0.27 25.47
C SER A 35 -11.55 -1.71 26.03
N SER A 36 -12.67 -2.16 26.63
CA SER A 36 -12.68 -3.44 27.37
C SER A 36 -13.92 -4.33 27.23
N LEU A 37 -14.87 -3.97 26.37
CA LEU A 37 -16.21 -4.56 26.37
C LEU A 37 -16.32 -5.99 25.80
N LYS A 38 -15.35 -6.47 25.01
CA LYS A 38 -15.30 -7.88 24.54
C LYS A 38 -14.72 -8.84 25.58
N GLN A 39 -13.76 -8.42 26.40
CA GLN A 39 -13.18 -9.26 27.46
C GLN A 39 -14.01 -9.23 28.76
N ARG A 40 -14.70 -8.13 29.07
CA ARG A 40 -15.46 -7.99 30.32
C ARG A 40 -16.87 -8.57 30.29
N SER A 41 -17.47 -8.81 29.12
CA SER A 41 -18.80 -9.43 28.98
C SER A 41 -18.81 -10.92 29.34
N GLN A 42 -17.73 -11.65 29.06
CA GLN A 42 -17.59 -13.06 29.48
C GLN A 42 -17.30 -13.22 30.98
N VAL A 43 -16.64 -12.24 31.59
CA VAL A 43 -16.39 -12.21 33.05
C VAL A 43 -17.66 -11.80 33.81
N ALA A 44 -18.42 -10.80 33.32
CA ALA A 44 -19.67 -10.35 33.94
C ALA A 44 -20.76 -11.45 33.99
N LEU A 45 -20.90 -12.25 32.93
CA LEU A 45 -21.83 -13.40 32.91
C LEU A 45 -21.38 -14.53 33.84
N ARG A 46 -20.06 -14.78 33.97
CA ARG A 46 -19.49 -15.75 34.93
C ARG A 46 -19.72 -15.31 36.38
N THR A 47 -19.54 -14.03 36.68
CA THR A 47 -19.62 -13.50 38.04
C THR A 47 -21.06 -13.37 38.54
N PHE A 48 -21.98 -12.90 37.70
CA PHE A 48 -23.40 -12.73 38.06
C PHE A 48 -24.06 -14.07 38.45
N PHE A 49 -23.78 -15.15 37.72
CA PHE A 49 -24.33 -16.47 38.01
C PHE A 49 -23.73 -17.13 39.25
N THR A 50 -22.44 -16.90 39.53
CA THR A 50 -21.75 -17.49 40.69
C THR A 50 -22.17 -16.82 42.00
N GLY A 51 -22.34 -15.49 42.01
CA GLY A 51 -22.69 -14.73 43.21
C GLY A 51 -24.19 -14.68 43.54
N ALA A 52 -25.07 -14.55 42.54
CA ALA A 52 -26.51 -14.29 42.78
C ALA A 52 -27.38 -15.55 42.84
N ILE A 53 -26.93 -16.68 42.28
CA ILE A 53 -27.76 -17.91 42.14
C ILE A 53 -27.13 -19.10 42.88
N LEU A 54 -25.82 -19.34 42.73
CA LEU A 54 -25.18 -20.55 43.27
C LEU A 54 -24.84 -20.46 44.77
N LEU A 55 -24.37 -19.30 45.25
CA LEU A 55 -24.07 -19.08 46.68
C LEU A 55 -25.30 -19.25 47.60
N PRO A 56 -26.50 -18.74 47.25
CA PRO A 56 -27.72 -19.00 48.03
C PRO A 56 -28.19 -20.46 47.99
N ILE A 57 -28.00 -21.18 46.88
CA ILE A 57 -28.46 -22.58 46.71
C ILE A 57 -27.51 -23.56 47.40
N ALA A 58 -26.20 -23.29 47.37
CA ALA A 58 -25.20 -24.06 48.11
C ALA A 58 -25.33 -23.85 49.64
N ALA A 59 -25.67 -22.65 50.09
CA ALA A 59 -26.00 -22.36 51.49
C ALA A 59 -27.29 -23.05 51.97
N ALA A 60 -28.18 -23.46 51.05
CA ALA A 60 -29.44 -24.15 51.34
C ALA A 60 -29.34 -25.70 51.32
N GLY A 61 -28.16 -26.28 51.09
CA GLY A 61 -27.92 -27.72 51.21
C GLY A 61 -28.42 -28.61 50.07
N GLY A 62 -28.62 -28.06 48.86
CA GLY A 62 -29.08 -28.82 47.69
C GLY A 62 -28.01 -29.71 47.04
N ASP A 63 -28.42 -30.85 46.48
CA ASP A 63 -27.57 -31.82 45.78
C ASP A 63 -26.91 -31.19 44.51
N PRO A 64 -25.57 -31.10 44.45
CA PRO A 64 -24.84 -30.50 43.33
C PRO A 64 -25.11 -31.14 41.96
N ALA A 65 -25.46 -32.44 41.91
CA ALA A 65 -25.71 -33.14 40.65
C ALA A 65 -27.03 -32.70 39.99
N ALA A 66 -28.06 -32.43 40.80
CA ALA A 66 -29.36 -31.95 40.32
C ALA A 66 -29.29 -30.51 39.81
N ILE A 67 -28.45 -29.67 40.42
CA ILE A 67 -28.24 -28.26 40.04
C ILE A 67 -27.50 -28.17 38.69
N ALA A 68 -26.50 -29.02 38.47
CA ALA A 68 -25.76 -29.08 37.21
C ALA A 68 -26.66 -29.51 36.02
N GLN A 69 -27.63 -30.40 36.27
CA GLN A 69 -28.56 -30.89 35.25
C GLN A 69 -29.61 -29.83 34.87
N ALA A 70 -30.09 -29.03 35.83
CA ALA A 70 -31.01 -27.91 35.57
C ALA A 70 -30.33 -26.76 34.79
N VAL A 71 -29.08 -26.46 35.09
CA VAL A 71 -28.30 -25.41 34.40
C VAL A 71 -27.88 -25.85 32.98
N GLY A 72 -27.56 -27.13 32.79
CA GLY A 72 -27.24 -27.70 31.48
C GLY A 72 -28.40 -27.62 30.47
N GLY A 73 -29.65 -27.66 30.94
CA GLY A 73 -30.84 -27.50 30.10
C GLY A 73 -31.12 -26.05 29.66
N ILE A 74 -30.63 -25.05 30.40
CA ILE A 74 -30.92 -23.63 30.15
C ILE A 74 -29.89 -22.99 29.22
N LEU A 75 -28.63 -23.47 29.21
CA LEU A 75 -27.52 -22.80 28.54
C LEU A 75 -27.10 -23.39 27.18
N GLY A 76 -27.82 -24.38 26.64
CA GLY A 76 -27.60 -24.85 25.26
C GLY A 76 -26.13 -25.12 24.90
N GLY A 77 -25.38 -25.80 25.77
CA GLY A 77 -24.05 -26.33 25.46
C GLY A 77 -22.85 -25.37 25.46
N LEU A 78 -22.99 -24.08 25.78
CA LEU A 78 -21.91 -23.09 25.57
C LEU A 78 -20.93 -22.84 26.75
N ALA A 79 -20.97 -23.59 27.87
CA ALA A 79 -20.09 -23.29 29.01
C ALA A 79 -19.76 -24.48 29.94
N THR A 80 -19.59 -25.70 29.42
CA THR A 80 -19.52 -26.90 30.26
C THR A 80 -18.12 -27.26 30.80
N GLU A 81 -17.02 -26.97 30.09
CA GLU A 81 -15.71 -27.53 30.48
C GLU A 81 -15.03 -26.81 31.65
N HIS A 82 -14.95 -25.47 31.63
CA HIS A 82 -14.28 -24.71 32.71
C HIS A 82 -15.11 -24.59 34.00
N PHE A 83 -16.44 -24.65 33.90
CA PHE A 83 -17.35 -24.54 35.04
C PHE A 83 -17.38 -25.83 35.88
N SER A 84 -17.35 -26.98 35.21
CA SER A 84 -17.15 -28.28 35.86
C SER A 84 -15.83 -28.34 36.65
N ASP A 85 -14.78 -27.68 36.16
CA ASP A 85 -13.45 -27.72 36.78
C ASP A 85 -13.36 -26.89 38.07
N TRP A 86 -14.06 -25.76 38.17
CA TRP A 86 -14.11 -24.95 39.39
C TRP A 86 -14.93 -25.63 40.50
N ILE A 87 -16.08 -26.22 40.18
CA ILE A 87 -16.92 -26.97 41.15
C ILE A 87 -16.14 -28.17 41.73
N LYS A 88 -15.37 -28.88 40.90
CA LYS A 88 -14.51 -29.98 41.36
C LYS A 88 -13.41 -29.49 42.32
N LYS A 89 -12.82 -28.32 42.07
CA LYS A 89 -11.78 -27.73 42.93
C LYS A 89 -12.34 -27.21 44.26
N PHE A 90 -13.52 -26.58 44.24
CA PHE A 90 -14.18 -26.09 45.45
C PHE A 90 -14.66 -27.24 46.35
N ALA A 91 -15.36 -28.23 45.78
CA ALA A 91 -15.78 -29.43 46.51
C ALA A 91 -14.59 -30.26 47.04
N GLY A 92 -13.46 -30.24 46.31
CA GLY A 92 -12.20 -30.83 46.75
C GLY A 92 -11.56 -30.11 47.93
N ALA A 93 -11.53 -28.77 47.92
CA ALA A 93 -10.98 -27.95 49.01
C ALA A 93 -11.82 -28.04 50.29
N GLN A 94 -13.15 -28.13 50.15
CA GLN A 94 -14.08 -28.30 51.28
C GLN A 94 -13.98 -29.70 51.90
N LYS A 95 -13.71 -30.75 51.11
CA LYS A 95 -13.43 -32.10 51.63
C LYS A 95 -12.07 -32.24 52.31
N ALA A 96 -11.13 -31.33 52.02
CA ALA A 96 -9.76 -31.36 52.52
C ALA A 96 -9.53 -30.47 53.76
N ASP A 97 -10.54 -29.71 54.20
CA ASP A 97 -10.47 -28.79 55.35
C ASP A 97 -9.27 -27.82 55.26
N ASP A 98 -9.03 -27.25 54.07
CA ASP A 98 -7.95 -26.29 53.78
C ASP A 98 -8.50 -24.84 53.74
N PRO A 99 -8.50 -24.13 54.88
CA PRO A 99 -9.13 -22.81 55.01
C PRO A 99 -8.44 -21.72 54.18
N ALA A 100 -7.13 -21.80 53.98
CA ALA A 100 -6.38 -20.80 53.20
C ALA A 100 -6.74 -20.86 51.71
N ARG A 101 -7.00 -22.05 51.19
CA ARG A 101 -7.39 -22.24 49.78
C ARG A 101 -8.86 -21.90 49.53
N LEU A 102 -9.73 -22.13 50.51
CA LEU A 102 -11.11 -21.64 50.50
C LEU A 102 -11.14 -20.10 50.56
N GLU A 103 -10.34 -19.48 51.43
CA GLU A 103 -10.24 -18.02 51.54
C GLU A 103 -9.70 -17.37 50.26
N GLN A 104 -8.73 -17.99 49.59
CA GLN A 104 -8.21 -17.51 48.31
C GLN A 104 -9.24 -17.61 47.17
N LEU A 105 -10.04 -18.69 47.13
CA LEU A 105 -11.13 -18.86 46.18
C LEU A 105 -12.30 -17.90 46.47
N MET A 106 -12.54 -17.57 47.75
CA MET A 106 -13.54 -16.59 48.19
C MET A 106 -13.12 -15.14 47.92
N GLN A 107 -11.85 -14.79 48.13
CA GLN A 107 -11.32 -13.46 47.78
C GLN A 107 -11.34 -13.20 46.27
N GLN A 108 -11.12 -14.23 45.44
CA GLN A 108 -11.31 -14.12 43.98
C GLN A 108 -12.79 -13.87 43.60
N ALA A 109 -13.73 -14.35 44.41
CA ALA A 109 -15.16 -14.06 44.25
C ALA A 109 -15.55 -12.66 44.79
N GLU A 110 -14.99 -12.21 45.90
CA GLU A 110 -15.22 -10.89 46.50
C GLU A 110 -14.62 -9.73 45.69
N ALA A 111 -13.45 -9.91 45.07
CA ALA A 111 -12.89 -8.94 44.12
C ALA A 111 -13.81 -8.73 42.89
N SER A 112 -14.71 -9.68 42.65
CA SER A 112 -15.73 -9.60 41.62
C SER A 112 -17.06 -8.99 42.13
N ALA A 113 -17.22 -8.85 43.45
CA ALA A 113 -18.38 -8.25 44.12
C ALA A 113 -18.31 -6.70 44.19
N GLU A 114 -17.12 -6.11 44.22
CA GLU A 114 -16.94 -4.65 44.09
C GLU A 114 -17.34 -4.14 42.69
N ILE A 115 -17.16 -4.97 41.66
CA ILE A 115 -17.67 -4.73 40.30
C ILE A 115 -19.21 -4.77 40.29
N LEU A 116 -19.80 -5.59 41.16
CA LEU A 116 -21.24 -5.71 41.37
C LEU A 116 -21.83 -4.47 42.08
N ALA A 117 -21.13 -3.87 43.06
CA ALA A 117 -21.56 -2.61 43.68
C ALA A 117 -21.59 -1.43 42.68
N GLY A 118 -20.63 -1.39 41.75
CA GLY A 118 -20.63 -0.44 40.63
C GLY A 118 -21.74 -0.70 39.60
N LEU A 119 -22.06 -1.99 39.33
CA LEU A 119 -23.17 -2.39 38.47
C LEU A 119 -24.54 -2.18 39.14
N GLN A 120 -24.64 -2.28 40.46
CA GLN A 120 -25.88 -2.07 41.21
C GLN A 120 -26.28 -0.59 41.22
N HIS A 121 -25.30 0.32 41.27
CA HIS A 121 -25.53 1.75 41.05
C HIS A 121 -25.91 2.08 39.59
N LEU A 122 -25.46 1.27 38.63
CA LEU A 122 -25.87 1.34 37.22
C LEU A 122 -27.29 0.78 37.03
N ILE A 123 -27.64 -0.30 37.74
CA ILE A 123 -28.96 -0.95 37.72
C ILE A 123 -30.00 -0.06 38.40
N GLU A 124 -29.70 0.58 39.52
CA GLU A 124 -30.61 1.57 40.14
C GLU A 124 -30.86 2.79 39.22
N LYS A 125 -29.85 3.20 38.43
CA LYS A 125 -30.02 4.23 37.40
C LYS A 125 -30.78 3.72 36.15
N VAL A 126 -30.64 2.45 35.81
CA VAL A 126 -31.40 1.79 34.72
C VAL A 126 -32.84 1.51 35.14
N GLU A 127 -33.10 1.23 36.41
CA GLU A 127 -34.44 1.10 36.99
C GLU A 127 -35.11 2.47 37.16
N ALA A 128 -34.36 3.53 37.47
CA ALA A 128 -34.84 4.91 37.36
C ALA A 128 -35.14 5.32 35.90
N LEU A 129 -34.40 4.79 34.93
CA LEU A 129 -34.68 4.93 33.49
C LEU A 129 -35.86 4.04 33.04
N SER A 130 -36.10 2.90 33.70
CA SER A 130 -37.28 2.03 33.52
C SER A 130 -38.55 2.68 34.08
N ALA A 131 -38.45 3.39 35.21
CA ALA A 131 -39.53 4.25 35.69
C ALA A 131 -39.77 5.45 34.74
N ALA A 132 -38.71 5.97 34.10
CA ALA A 132 -38.82 6.97 33.03
C ALA A 132 -39.29 6.38 31.68
N GLN A 133 -39.29 5.05 31.52
CA GLN A 133 -39.77 4.34 30.33
C GLN A 133 -41.28 4.49 30.13
N GLN A 134 -42.04 4.69 31.22
CA GLN A 134 -43.45 5.06 31.13
C GLN A 134 -43.67 6.52 30.69
N ALA A 135 -42.64 7.38 30.75
CA ALA A 135 -42.75 8.80 30.46
C ALA A 135 -42.16 9.23 29.10
N LEU A 136 -41.31 8.43 28.45
CA LEU A 136 -40.47 8.89 27.32
C LEU A 136 -40.77 8.28 25.93
N GLY A 137 -41.81 7.46 25.78
CA GLY A 137 -42.39 7.13 24.46
C GLY A 137 -41.49 6.37 23.47
N GLU A 138 -42.05 6.06 22.29
CA GLU A 138 -41.49 5.17 21.24
C GLU A 138 -40.08 5.51 20.74
N ASP A 139 -39.60 6.74 20.95
CA ASP A 139 -38.36 7.24 20.36
C ASP A 139 -37.08 6.61 20.99
N PHE A 140 -37.09 6.30 22.28
CA PHE A 140 -35.95 5.64 22.94
C PHE A 140 -35.84 4.14 22.56
N ALA A 141 -36.98 3.48 22.34
CA ALA A 141 -37.03 2.11 21.85
C ALA A 141 -36.55 2.00 20.39
N ASN A 142 -36.67 3.07 19.60
CA ASN A 142 -36.09 3.17 18.27
C ASN A 142 -34.57 3.38 18.32
N TRP A 143 -34.07 4.17 19.28
CA TRP A 143 -32.63 4.35 19.49
C TRP A 143 -31.93 3.04 19.91
N LEU A 144 -32.53 2.25 20.82
CA LEU A 144 -32.00 0.93 21.23
C LEU A 144 -31.97 -0.08 20.08
N ARG A 145 -32.98 -0.08 19.20
CA ARG A 145 -33.01 -0.91 17.99
C ARG A 145 -31.93 -0.56 16.97
N GLN A 146 -31.47 0.68 16.95
CA GLN A 146 -30.42 1.15 16.04
C GLN A 146 -28.99 0.87 16.54
N ASN A 147 -28.78 0.67 17.85
CA ASN A 147 -27.42 0.71 18.43
C ASN A 147 -26.94 -0.58 19.14
N LEU A 148 -27.79 -1.59 19.40
CA LEU A 148 -27.39 -2.75 20.23
C LEU A 148 -27.57 -4.14 19.59
N PHE A 149 -28.12 -4.25 18.38
CA PHE A 149 -28.16 -5.52 17.63
C PHE A 149 -27.95 -5.27 16.14
N THR A 150 -26.76 -5.59 15.63
CA THR A 150 -26.51 -5.63 14.18
C THR A 150 -27.02 -6.95 13.59
N LEU A 151 -28.34 -7.04 13.41
CA LEU A 151 -28.88 -7.71 12.23
C LEU A 151 -29.14 -6.62 11.19
N PRO A 152 -28.93 -6.88 9.88
CA PRO A 152 -29.11 -5.88 8.85
C PRO A 152 -30.52 -5.31 8.93
N THR A 153 -30.62 -3.98 9.07
CA THR A 153 -31.88 -3.25 8.97
C THR A 153 -32.37 -3.37 7.53
N LEU A 154 -33.48 -4.09 7.33
CA LEU A 154 -34.19 -4.12 6.05
C LEU A 154 -34.63 -2.69 5.66
N PRO A 155 -34.71 -2.38 4.34
CA PRO A 155 -35.01 -1.04 3.85
C PRO A 155 -36.37 -0.51 4.36
N ALA A 156 -36.41 0.82 4.57
CA ALA A 156 -37.48 1.57 5.25
C ALA A 156 -38.86 1.61 4.55
N ASP A 157 -39.03 0.90 3.44
CA ASP A 157 -40.30 0.79 2.73
C ASP A 157 -40.80 -0.67 2.85
N LEU A 158 -41.65 -0.94 3.85
CA LEU A 158 -42.37 -2.21 3.96
C LEU A 158 -43.49 -2.21 2.91
N PRO A 159 -43.39 -3.04 1.86
CA PRO A 159 -44.40 -3.04 0.82
C PRO A 159 -45.58 -3.90 1.30
N GLY A 160 -46.82 -3.56 0.92
CA GLY A 160 -48.01 -4.30 1.39
C GLY A 160 -47.93 -5.80 1.08
N HIS A 161 -48.71 -6.62 1.81
CA HIS A 161 -48.78 -8.10 1.77
C HIS A 161 -48.43 -8.77 0.43
N GLN A 162 -48.91 -8.21 -0.69
CA GLN A 162 -48.62 -8.72 -2.03
C GLN A 162 -47.13 -8.70 -2.41
N ALA A 163 -46.40 -7.65 -2.05
CA ALA A 163 -45.00 -7.51 -2.37
C ALA A 163 -44.09 -8.36 -1.48
N PHE A 164 -44.48 -8.62 -0.22
CA PHE A 164 -43.79 -9.61 0.61
C PHE A 164 -43.92 -11.02 0.01
N ARG A 165 -45.14 -11.39 -0.41
CA ARG A 165 -45.40 -12.64 -1.13
C ARG A 165 -44.55 -12.76 -2.40
N ASP A 166 -44.45 -11.69 -3.18
CA ASP A 166 -43.67 -11.69 -4.42
C ASP A 166 -42.15 -11.84 -4.17
N LYS A 167 -41.63 -11.25 -3.07
CA LYS A 167 -40.23 -11.48 -2.64
C LYS A 167 -39.98 -12.94 -2.27
N VAL A 168 -40.84 -13.54 -1.43
CA VAL A 168 -40.71 -14.96 -1.03
C VAL A 168 -40.81 -15.88 -2.24
N LYS A 169 -41.75 -15.61 -3.16
CA LYS A 169 -41.86 -16.35 -4.42
C LYS A 169 -40.56 -16.32 -5.22
N SER A 170 -39.94 -15.14 -5.33
CA SER A 170 -38.72 -14.95 -6.12
C SER A 170 -37.56 -15.78 -5.57
N ILE A 171 -37.40 -15.84 -4.23
CA ILE A 171 -36.39 -16.67 -3.56
C ILE A 171 -36.51 -18.14 -4.00
N TYR A 172 -37.70 -18.73 -3.93
CA TYR A 172 -37.87 -20.14 -4.30
C TYR A 172 -37.59 -20.40 -5.79
N LEU A 173 -37.97 -19.47 -6.67
CA LEU A 173 -37.64 -19.56 -8.10
C LEU A 173 -36.12 -19.53 -8.31
N TRP A 174 -35.41 -18.63 -7.64
CA TRP A 174 -33.95 -18.52 -7.72
C TRP A 174 -33.20 -19.72 -7.13
N SER A 175 -33.81 -20.45 -6.18
CA SER A 175 -33.31 -21.71 -5.62
C SER A 175 -33.70 -22.97 -6.45
N GLY A 176 -34.21 -22.76 -7.67
CA GLY A 176 -34.52 -23.82 -8.62
C GLY A 176 -35.86 -24.53 -8.41
N TRP A 177 -36.75 -23.98 -7.59
CA TRP A 177 -38.14 -24.46 -7.50
C TRP A 177 -38.99 -23.88 -8.64
N ARG A 178 -40.01 -24.61 -9.06
CA ARG A 178 -41.00 -24.17 -10.05
C ARG A 178 -42.32 -23.89 -9.36
N LEU A 179 -42.92 -22.74 -9.63
CA LEU A 179 -44.25 -22.43 -9.13
C LEU A 179 -45.27 -23.32 -9.85
N ALA A 180 -45.95 -24.19 -9.10
CA ALA A 180 -47.03 -25.04 -9.62
C ALA A 180 -48.38 -24.33 -9.55
N GLU A 181 -48.67 -23.64 -8.45
CA GLU A 181 -49.93 -22.93 -8.24
C GLU A 181 -49.76 -21.70 -7.34
N ARG A 182 -50.51 -20.62 -7.64
CA ARG A 182 -50.59 -19.37 -6.88
C ARG A 182 -51.97 -19.28 -6.23
N ASP A 183 -52.04 -18.74 -5.01
CA ASP A 183 -53.30 -18.61 -4.26
C ASP A 183 -53.95 -19.99 -4.03
N PHE A 184 -53.11 -20.98 -3.76
CA PHE A 184 -53.48 -22.38 -3.53
C PHE A 184 -54.39 -22.49 -2.30
N ALA A 185 -55.38 -23.39 -2.32
CA ALA A 185 -56.28 -23.55 -1.17
C ALA A 185 -56.52 -25.01 -0.82
N ILE A 186 -56.56 -25.32 0.47
CA ILE A 186 -56.92 -26.64 0.99
C ILE A 186 -58.08 -26.49 1.96
N ALA A 187 -59.15 -27.27 1.77
CA ALA A 187 -60.34 -27.24 2.61
C ALA A 187 -60.90 -25.81 2.84
N SER A 188 -60.90 -24.99 1.77
CA SER A 188 -61.33 -23.58 1.78
C SER A 188 -60.46 -22.62 2.62
N GLN A 189 -59.29 -23.06 3.09
CA GLN A 189 -58.28 -22.18 3.70
C GLN A 189 -57.32 -21.67 2.62
N PRO A 190 -57.18 -20.35 2.42
CA PRO A 190 -56.26 -19.79 1.44
C PRO A 190 -54.80 -19.91 1.90
N LEU A 191 -53.94 -20.38 1.00
CA LEU A 191 -52.50 -20.50 1.15
C LEU A 191 -51.83 -19.80 -0.05
N ASP A 192 -50.54 -19.47 0.05
CA ASP A 192 -49.94 -18.57 -0.93
C ASP A 192 -49.41 -19.28 -2.18
N PHE A 193 -48.57 -20.30 -2.00
CA PHE A 193 -47.86 -20.93 -3.12
C PHE A 193 -47.67 -22.43 -2.93
N LEU A 194 -47.81 -23.16 -4.04
CA LEU A 194 -47.33 -24.54 -4.16
C LEU A 194 -46.15 -24.57 -5.13
N PHE A 195 -45.00 -25.02 -4.64
CA PHE A 195 -43.76 -25.18 -5.41
C PHE A 195 -43.46 -26.64 -5.69
N THR A 196 -42.83 -26.90 -6.83
CA THR A 196 -42.35 -28.22 -7.22
C THR A 196 -40.86 -28.20 -7.56
N LYS A 197 -40.10 -29.22 -7.14
CA LYS A 197 -38.70 -29.39 -7.55
C LYS A 197 -38.48 -30.81 -8.06
N PRO A 198 -38.03 -30.99 -9.32
CA PRO A 198 -37.83 -32.32 -9.87
C PRO A 198 -36.71 -33.06 -9.13
N ARG A 199 -36.93 -34.34 -8.84
CA ARG A 199 -35.91 -35.27 -8.34
C ARG A 199 -35.63 -36.34 -9.39
N PRO A 200 -34.37 -36.56 -9.80
CA PRO A 200 -34.04 -37.64 -10.73
C PRO A 200 -34.40 -39.00 -10.14
N GLY A 201 -35.27 -39.76 -10.81
CA GLY A 201 -35.65 -41.13 -10.41
C GLY A 201 -36.61 -41.24 -9.22
N ALA A 202 -37.19 -40.14 -8.75
CA ALA A 202 -38.17 -40.13 -7.65
C ALA A 202 -39.32 -39.15 -7.93
N GLU A 203 -40.38 -39.21 -7.12
CA GLU A 203 -41.43 -38.19 -7.20
C GLU A 203 -40.87 -36.79 -6.93
N PRO A 204 -41.36 -35.75 -7.63
CA PRO A 204 -40.91 -34.38 -7.43
C PRO A 204 -41.28 -33.92 -6.02
N ASP A 205 -40.40 -33.11 -5.43
CA ASP A 205 -40.74 -32.46 -4.17
C ASP A 205 -41.87 -31.47 -4.38
N ARG A 206 -42.82 -31.47 -3.45
CA ARG A 206 -43.98 -30.55 -3.44
C ARG A 206 -43.98 -29.77 -2.14
N LEU A 207 -43.59 -28.51 -2.22
CA LEU A 207 -43.42 -27.63 -1.07
C LEU A 207 -44.56 -26.63 -1.01
N LEU A 208 -45.28 -26.64 0.11
CA LEU A 208 -46.28 -25.63 0.41
C LEU A 208 -45.62 -24.43 1.11
N VAL A 209 -45.89 -23.21 0.65
CA VAL A 209 -45.34 -21.99 1.25
C VAL A 209 -46.47 -21.04 1.60
N HIS A 210 -46.49 -20.58 2.85
CA HIS A 210 -47.41 -19.55 3.32
C HIS A 210 -46.62 -18.39 3.94
N CYS A 211 -46.89 -17.19 3.45
CA CYS A 211 -46.28 -15.92 3.83
C CYS A 211 -47.16 -15.25 4.87
N VAL A 212 -46.63 -15.10 6.07
CA VAL A 212 -47.28 -14.42 7.18
C VAL A 212 -46.69 -13.02 7.27
N ASP A 213 -47.29 -12.08 6.53
CA ASP A 213 -46.87 -10.69 6.55
C ASP A 213 -47.40 -10.00 7.81
N THR A 214 -46.48 -9.54 8.64
CA THR A 214 -46.79 -8.67 9.77
C THR A 214 -46.26 -7.28 9.46
N MET A 215 -47.16 -6.28 9.43
CA MET A 215 -46.76 -4.88 9.21
C MET A 215 -45.82 -4.40 10.33
N GLN A 216 -45.99 -4.90 11.56
CA GLN A 216 -45.09 -4.72 12.71
C GLN A 216 -45.22 -5.92 13.66
N GLY A 217 -44.11 -6.37 14.27
CA GLY A 217 -44.12 -7.38 15.33
C GLY A 217 -44.13 -8.84 14.87
N ARG A 218 -43.92 -9.77 15.82
CA ARG A 218 -43.88 -11.21 15.55
C ARG A 218 -45.27 -11.76 15.20
N ALA A 219 -45.34 -12.73 14.31
CA ALA A 219 -46.59 -13.44 13.98
C ALA A 219 -47.13 -14.18 15.21
N ASP A 220 -48.40 -13.92 15.54
CA ASP A 220 -49.11 -14.47 16.69
C ASP A 220 -50.30 -15.36 16.29
N GLU A 221 -51.05 -15.83 17.29
CA GLU A 221 -52.14 -16.79 17.12
C GLU A 221 -53.35 -16.22 16.35
N SER A 222 -53.45 -14.89 16.22
CA SER A 222 -54.52 -14.24 15.45
C SER A 222 -54.31 -14.39 13.94
N LEU A 223 -53.06 -14.52 13.50
CA LEU A 223 -52.67 -14.64 12.09
C LEU A 223 -52.52 -16.10 11.65
N LEU A 224 -52.17 -17.00 12.58
CA LEU A 224 -51.94 -18.42 12.31
C LEU A 224 -52.84 -19.28 13.22
N THR A 225 -54.12 -19.38 12.83
CA THR A 225 -55.08 -20.24 13.54
C THR A 225 -54.72 -21.73 13.37
N ASN A 226 -55.16 -22.57 14.31
CA ASN A 226 -55.00 -24.04 14.22
C ASN A 226 -55.56 -24.62 12.91
N ASN A 227 -56.57 -23.97 12.31
CA ASN A 227 -57.14 -24.37 11.02
C ASN A 227 -56.13 -24.21 9.88
N ILE A 228 -55.35 -23.11 9.86
CA ILE A 228 -54.30 -22.87 8.88
C ILE A 228 -53.13 -23.83 9.12
N LEU A 229 -52.71 -24.03 10.37
CA LEU A 229 -51.61 -24.96 10.70
C LEU A 229 -51.96 -26.42 10.34
N GLY A 230 -53.21 -26.84 10.51
CA GLY A 230 -53.68 -28.18 10.13
C GLY A 230 -53.69 -28.46 8.62
N THR A 231 -53.65 -27.43 7.76
CA THR A 231 -53.71 -27.61 6.29
C THR A 231 -52.56 -28.43 5.73
N LEU A 232 -51.36 -28.35 6.32
CA LEU A 232 -50.22 -29.14 5.86
C LEU A 232 -50.41 -30.65 6.07
N HIS A 233 -51.05 -31.05 7.17
CA HIS A 233 -51.37 -32.45 7.41
C HIS A 233 -52.36 -32.98 6.37
N LEU A 234 -53.36 -32.16 6.01
CA LEU A 234 -54.32 -32.46 4.93
C LEU A 234 -53.62 -32.51 3.56
N ALA A 235 -52.68 -31.59 3.28
CA ALA A 235 -51.90 -31.57 2.05
C ALA A 235 -51.02 -32.82 1.90
N LYS A 236 -50.41 -33.29 3.01
CA LYS A 236 -49.60 -34.51 3.05
C LYS A 236 -50.43 -35.77 2.86
N SER A 237 -51.56 -35.88 3.54
CA SER A 237 -52.46 -37.05 3.42
C SER A 237 -53.13 -37.19 2.06
N SER A 238 -53.34 -36.08 1.34
CA SER A 238 -53.87 -36.05 -0.02
C SER A 238 -52.81 -36.14 -1.12
N GLY A 239 -51.51 -36.20 -0.76
CA GLY A 239 -50.40 -36.24 -1.72
C GLY A 239 -50.16 -34.92 -2.48
N GLN A 240 -50.79 -33.82 -2.06
CA GLN A 240 -50.67 -32.51 -2.70
C GLN A 240 -49.36 -31.79 -2.34
N ALA A 241 -48.86 -31.98 -1.11
CA ALA A 241 -47.55 -31.47 -0.68
C ALA A 241 -46.86 -32.47 0.25
N ASN A 242 -45.52 -32.52 0.25
CA ASN A 242 -44.73 -33.38 1.14
C ASN A 242 -44.08 -32.60 2.30
N SER A 243 -44.02 -31.28 2.19
CA SER A 243 -43.38 -30.38 3.14
C SER A 243 -44.07 -29.01 3.12
N GLY A 244 -43.89 -28.22 4.19
CA GLY A 244 -44.51 -26.90 4.31
C GLY A 244 -43.61 -25.92 5.06
N VAL A 245 -43.52 -24.68 4.58
CA VAL A 245 -42.75 -23.58 5.18
C VAL A 245 -43.67 -22.39 5.47
N LEU A 246 -43.54 -21.84 6.68
CA LEU A 246 -44.15 -20.55 7.04
C LEU A 246 -43.06 -19.48 7.02
N VAL A 247 -43.26 -18.42 6.25
CA VAL A 247 -42.28 -17.34 6.10
C VAL A 247 -42.82 -16.04 6.70
N THR A 248 -42.03 -15.37 7.53
CA THR A 248 -42.41 -14.09 8.17
C THR A 248 -41.26 -13.07 8.13
N ASN A 249 -41.58 -11.78 8.17
CA ASN A 249 -40.59 -10.70 8.26
C ASN A 249 -39.93 -10.61 9.65
N PHE A 250 -40.72 -10.74 10.73
CA PHE A 250 -40.28 -10.37 12.08
C PHE A 250 -40.14 -11.56 13.05
N GLY A 251 -40.41 -12.78 12.57
CA GLY A 251 -40.36 -14.01 13.37
C GLY A 251 -41.72 -14.34 14.00
N PHE A 252 -41.76 -15.43 14.77
CA PHE A 252 -42.98 -15.96 15.38
C PHE A 252 -42.94 -15.79 16.90
N THR A 253 -44.10 -15.64 17.55
CA THR A 253 -44.17 -15.79 19.00
C THR A 253 -43.80 -17.23 19.39
N PRO A 254 -43.21 -17.47 20.59
CA PRO A 254 -42.76 -18.81 20.98
C PRO A 254 -43.86 -19.88 20.91
N GLY A 255 -45.10 -19.53 21.28
CA GLY A 255 -46.26 -20.42 21.20
C GLY A 255 -46.58 -20.83 19.76
N VAL A 256 -46.68 -19.87 18.84
CA VAL A 256 -46.93 -20.13 17.41
C VAL A 256 -45.78 -20.90 16.76
N TYR A 257 -44.54 -20.56 17.08
CA TYR A 257 -43.37 -21.27 16.57
C TYR A 257 -43.40 -22.76 16.94
N THR A 258 -43.70 -23.06 18.20
CA THR A 258 -43.78 -24.43 18.71
C THR A 258 -44.95 -25.17 18.09
N ASN A 259 -46.13 -24.55 18.04
CA ASN A 259 -47.32 -25.13 17.43
C ASN A 259 -47.13 -25.42 15.94
N ALA A 260 -46.56 -24.48 15.18
CA ALA A 260 -46.26 -24.69 13.76
C ALA A 260 -45.37 -25.94 13.54
N LYS A 261 -44.31 -26.10 14.34
CA LYS A 261 -43.46 -27.29 14.29
C LYS A 261 -44.22 -28.58 14.62
N THR A 262 -45.11 -28.54 15.62
CA THR A 262 -45.96 -29.69 15.98
C THR A 262 -46.84 -30.15 14.82
N TYR A 263 -47.40 -29.21 14.05
CA TYR A 263 -48.17 -29.51 12.83
C TYR A 263 -47.30 -29.84 11.61
N GLY A 264 -45.97 -29.90 11.78
CA GLY A 264 -45.00 -30.29 10.76
C GLY A 264 -44.60 -29.17 9.80
N TRP A 265 -44.94 -27.91 10.09
CA TRP A 265 -44.46 -26.75 9.37
C TRP A 265 -43.04 -26.40 9.78
N SER A 266 -42.27 -25.86 8.82
CA SER A 266 -40.96 -25.25 9.07
C SER A 266 -41.10 -23.73 9.18
N PRO A 267 -41.22 -23.17 10.39
CA PRO A 267 -41.24 -21.72 10.58
C PRO A 267 -39.86 -21.11 10.26
N CYS A 268 -39.84 -20.13 9.37
CA CYS A 268 -38.63 -19.47 8.88
C CYS A 268 -38.82 -17.95 8.81
N ARG A 269 -37.80 -17.18 9.18
CA ARG A 269 -37.78 -15.74 8.95
C ARG A 269 -37.23 -15.45 7.55
N TYR A 270 -37.69 -14.35 6.94
CA TYR A 270 -37.30 -13.98 5.58
C TYR A 270 -35.77 -13.92 5.39
N ASP A 271 -35.04 -13.33 6.33
CA ASP A 271 -33.57 -13.25 6.28
C ASP A 271 -32.88 -14.62 6.41
N GLN A 272 -33.45 -15.56 7.17
CA GLN A 272 -32.98 -16.94 7.25
C GLN A 272 -33.17 -17.65 5.91
N LEU A 273 -34.27 -17.37 5.21
CA LEU A 273 -34.53 -17.88 3.88
C LEU A 273 -33.54 -17.30 2.86
N VAL A 274 -33.22 -16.01 2.94
CA VAL A 274 -32.21 -15.35 2.09
C VAL A 274 -30.81 -15.92 2.34
N ALA A 275 -30.46 -16.23 3.60
CA ALA A 275 -29.18 -16.84 3.95
C ALA A 275 -28.99 -18.26 3.40
N GLN A 276 -30.07 -18.92 2.97
CA GLN A 276 -30.06 -20.27 2.42
C GLN A 276 -30.16 -20.29 0.88
N LEU A 277 -30.15 -19.13 0.21
CA LEU A 277 -30.29 -19.04 -1.25
C LEU A 277 -29.15 -19.75 -2.00
N ILE A 278 -27.93 -19.61 -1.50
CA ILE A 278 -26.72 -20.24 -2.03
C ILE A 278 -25.95 -20.86 -0.87
N ASP A 279 -25.62 -22.13 -0.99
CA ASP A 279 -24.78 -22.84 -0.02
C ASP A 279 -23.31 -22.56 -0.31
N PHE A 280 -22.66 -21.84 0.61
CA PHE A 280 -21.23 -21.50 0.55
C PHE A 280 -20.38 -22.29 1.55
N GLU A 281 -20.92 -23.29 2.26
CA GLU A 281 -20.15 -24.00 3.31
C GLU A 281 -18.90 -24.69 2.76
N LEU A 282 -19.03 -25.44 1.65
CA LEU A 282 -17.88 -26.07 0.98
C LEU A 282 -16.83 -25.04 0.50
N TYR A 283 -17.29 -23.86 0.10
CA TYR A 283 -16.41 -22.78 -0.34
C TYR A 283 -15.65 -22.17 0.86
N ARG A 284 -16.32 -21.96 1.99
CA ARG A 284 -15.70 -21.47 3.23
C ARG A 284 -14.63 -22.44 3.74
N ASP A 285 -14.92 -23.74 3.72
CA ASP A 285 -13.95 -24.76 4.10
C ASP A 285 -12.74 -24.77 3.15
N ARG A 286 -12.96 -24.54 1.85
CA ARG A 286 -11.85 -24.39 0.90
C ARG A 286 -10.98 -23.18 1.21
N LEU A 287 -11.56 -22.01 1.47
CA LEU A 287 -10.81 -20.81 1.84
C LEU A 287 -9.96 -21.03 3.10
N ARG A 288 -10.49 -21.79 4.08
CA ARG A 288 -9.73 -22.18 5.27
C ARG A 288 -8.53 -23.06 4.93
N LEU A 289 -8.78 -24.12 4.17
CA LEU A 289 -7.73 -25.07 3.75
C LEU A 289 -6.65 -24.41 2.89
N GLU A 290 -7.02 -23.48 2.00
CA GLU A 290 -6.07 -22.75 1.14
C GLU A 290 -5.12 -21.83 1.92
N TRP A 291 -5.56 -21.29 3.05
CA TRP A 291 -4.70 -20.51 3.94
C TRP A 291 -3.85 -21.40 4.86
N GLU A 292 -4.42 -22.47 5.41
CA GLU A 292 -3.71 -23.36 6.34
C GLU A 292 -2.63 -24.20 5.65
N LYS A 293 -2.87 -24.65 4.42
CA LYS A 293 -1.90 -25.43 3.64
C LYS A 293 -0.88 -24.59 2.89
N ASP A 294 -1.10 -23.28 2.82
CA ASP A 294 -0.41 -22.32 1.97
C ASP A 294 1.00 -22.73 1.57
N GLU A 295 1.19 -23.08 0.29
CA GLU A 295 2.46 -23.62 -0.24
C GLU A 295 3.64 -22.65 -0.06
N ASP A 296 3.34 -21.35 0.04
CA ASP A 296 4.30 -20.27 0.25
C ASP A 296 4.60 -20.00 1.74
N GLU A 297 3.98 -20.76 2.64
CA GLU A 297 4.10 -20.68 4.11
C GLU A 297 3.72 -19.30 4.70
N ILE A 298 3.13 -18.39 3.92
CA ILE A 298 2.83 -17.00 4.31
C ILE A 298 2.00 -16.98 5.58
N ALA A 299 1.08 -17.93 5.75
CA ALA A 299 0.29 -18.07 6.96
C ALA A 299 1.11 -18.11 8.27
N GLN A 300 2.35 -18.62 8.22
CA GLN A 300 3.21 -18.79 9.40
C GLN A 300 3.98 -17.50 9.76
N TYR A 301 4.20 -16.60 8.79
CA TYR A 301 4.96 -15.36 8.97
C TYR A 301 4.20 -14.10 8.55
N TYR A 302 2.89 -14.21 8.34
CA TYR A 302 2.03 -13.08 8.00
C TYR A 302 2.13 -12.00 9.08
N VAL A 303 2.30 -10.75 8.65
CA VAL A 303 2.25 -9.55 9.51
C VAL A 303 1.06 -8.72 9.05
N PRO A 304 0.21 -8.22 9.97
CA PRO A 304 -0.93 -7.39 9.62
C PRO A 304 -0.52 -6.15 8.83
N VAL A 305 -1.32 -5.81 7.81
CA VAL A 305 -1.10 -4.64 6.97
C VAL A 305 -1.69 -3.40 7.65
N GLU A 306 -0.98 -2.28 7.57
CA GLU A 306 -1.41 -1.00 8.11
C GLU A 306 -1.74 -0.01 6.98
N PHE A 307 -2.54 1.00 7.29
CA PHE A 307 -2.73 2.18 6.45
C PHE A 307 -2.44 3.45 7.27
N GLU A 308 -2.08 4.53 6.58
CA GLU A 308 -1.83 5.82 7.22
C GLU A 308 -3.02 6.77 6.98
N ASP A 309 -3.55 7.35 8.05
CA ASP A 309 -4.58 8.39 8.01
C ASP A 309 -4.19 9.53 8.96
N ASN A 310 -4.13 10.76 8.45
CA ASN A 310 -3.73 11.96 9.20
C ASN A 310 -2.40 11.82 9.99
N GLY A 311 -1.43 11.07 9.44
CA GLY A 311 -0.14 10.83 10.09
C GLY A 311 -0.16 9.77 11.19
N GLN A 312 -1.29 9.06 11.36
CA GLN A 312 -1.42 7.93 12.27
C GLN A 312 -1.56 6.62 11.49
N ARG A 313 -0.96 5.56 12.03
CA ARG A 313 -1.03 4.21 11.45
C ARG A 313 -2.14 3.41 12.11
N HIS A 314 -2.90 2.70 11.30
CA HIS A 314 -4.04 1.90 11.72
C HIS A 314 -3.94 0.49 11.16
N ASP A 315 -4.23 -0.51 12.00
CA ASP A 315 -4.37 -1.90 11.54
C ASP A 315 -5.58 -2.01 10.61
N LEU A 316 -5.35 -2.48 9.38
CA LEU A 316 -6.38 -2.54 8.36
C LEU A 316 -7.47 -3.59 8.67
N PHE A 317 -7.08 -4.71 9.29
CA PHE A 317 -8.02 -5.78 9.62
C PHE A 317 -9.00 -5.33 10.71
N ASP A 318 -8.48 -4.70 11.76
CA ASP A 318 -9.28 -4.15 12.85
C ASP A 318 -10.18 -3.03 12.35
N TYR A 319 -9.67 -2.12 11.52
CA TYR A 319 -10.47 -1.06 10.90
C TYR A 319 -11.62 -1.65 10.06
N ILE A 320 -11.35 -2.64 9.21
CA ILE A 320 -12.40 -3.24 8.38
C ILE A 320 -13.46 -3.92 9.25
N THR A 321 -13.02 -4.79 10.17
CA THR A 321 -13.93 -5.66 10.91
C THR A 321 -14.71 -4.95 12.02
N ASN A 322 -14.10 -3.96 12.68
CA ASN A 322 -14.71 -3.27 13.81
C ASN A 322 -15.36 -1.93 13.41
N ASP A 323 -14.85 -1.24 12.38
CA ASP A 323 -15.31 0.10 12.02
C ASP A 323 -16.02 0.13 10.66
N TRP A 324 -15.30 -0.10 9.55
CA TRP A 324 -15.80 0.13 8.18
C TRP A 324 -17.05 -0.69 7.84
N LEU A 325 -17.14 -1.94 8.30
CA LEU A 325 -18.33 -2.75 8.06
C LEU A 325 -19.62 -2.10 8.61
N THR A 326 -19.53 -1.23 9.61
CA THR A 326 -20.65 -0.50 10.21
C THR A 326 -20.90 0.89 9.60
N GLN A 327 -19.98 1.37 8.75
CA GLN A 327 -20.04 2.70 8.14
C GLN A 327 -21.03 2.76 6.96
N PRO A 328 -21.49 3.97 6.56
CA PRO A 328 -22.38 4.15 5.41
C PRO A 328 -21.69 3.88 4.06
N GLN A 329 -20.36 3.94 3.99
CA GLN A 329 -19.60 3.55 2.81
C GLN A 329 -19.74 2.04 2.57
N ASN A 330 -20.00 1.67 1.32
CA ASN A 330 -20.25 0.29 0.92
C ASN A 330 -19.21 -0.24 -0.09
N PHE A 331 -18.32 0.63 -0.58
CA PHE A 331 -17.21 0.30 -1.48
C PHE A 331 -15.90 0.92 -0.96
N LEU A 332 -14.85 0.10 -0.84
CA LEU A 332 -13.54 0.49 -0.33
C LEU A 332 -12.46 0.15 -1.36
N SER A 333 -11.75 1.18 -1.84
CA SER A 333 -10.57 1.02 -2.67
C SER A 333 -9.32 1.04 -1.77
N LEU A 334 -8.55 -0.05 -1.79
CA LEU A 334 -7.27 -0.19 -1.10
C LEU A 334 -6.15 -0.07 -2.12
N VAL A 335 -5.34 0.97 -2.01
CA VAL A 335 -4.21 1.19 -2.91
C VAL A 335 -2.93 1.19 -2.09
N GLY A 336 -1.84 0.70 -2.67
CA GLY A 336 -0.54 0.79 -2.03
C GLY A 336 0.55 0.35 -2.97
N GLU A 337 1.79 0.54 -2.57
CA GLU A 337 2.96 0.11 -3.34
C GLU A 337 2.97 -1.40 -3.62
N TYR A 338 3.72 -1.77 -4.63
CA TYR A 338 4.05 -3.16 -4.89
C TYR A 338 4.60 -3.86 -3.62
N GLY A 339 4.11 -5.06 -3.36
CA GLY A 339 4.70 -5.94 -2.33
C GLY A 339 4.36 -5.59 -0.89
N VAL A 340 3.45 -4.62 -0.66
CA VAL A 340 2.97 -4.22 0.67
C VAL A 340 2.06 -5.26 1.35
N GLY A 341 1.59 -6.27 0.61
CA GLY A 341 0.80 -7.39 1.16
C GLY A 341 -0.70 -7.40 0.85
N LYS A 342 -1.18 -6.61 -0.14
CA LYS A 342 -2.59 -6.55 -0.59
C LYS A 342 -3.26 -7.93 -0.76
N THR A 343 -2.69 -8.79 -1.60
CA THR A 343 -3.22 -10.14 -1.85
C THR A 343 -3.22 -11.02 -0.60
N SER A 344 -2.14 -10.98 0.18
CA SER A 344 -2.04 -11.73 1.44
C SER A 344 -3.08 -11.26 2.46
N PHE A 345 -3.36 -9.96 2.52
CA PHE A 345 -4.42 -9.38 3.34
C PHE A 345 -5.80 -9.90 2.91
N CYS A 346 -6.13 -9.86 1.62
CA CYS A 346 -7.42 -10.38 1.14
C CYS A 346 -7.61 -11.87 1.46
N ARG A 347 -6.56 -12.69 1.28
CA ARG A 347 -6.58 -14.11 1.66
C ARG A 347 -6.77 -14.30 3.17
N LYS A 348 -6.06 -13.53 4.01
CA LYS A 348 -6.20 -13.58 5.46
C LYS A 348 -7.58 -13.15 5.94
N LEU A 349 -8.11 -12.05 5.38
CA LEU A 349 -9.46 -11.58 5.70
C LEU A 349 -10.53 -12.60 5.31
N ALA A 350 -10.39 -13.20 4.12
CA ALA A 350 -11.28 -14.28 3.68
C ALA A 350 -11.20 -15.51 4.60
N PHE A 351 -10.00 -15.90 5.02
CA PHE A 351 -9.78 -16.99 5.98
C PHE A 351 -10.50 -16.74 7.33
N GLU A 352 -10.26 -15.57 7.94
CA GLU A 352 -10.84 -15.23 9.24
C GLU A 352 -12.36 -15.17 9.21
N LEU A 353 -12.94 -14.54 8.18
CA LEU A 353 -14.39 -14.46 8.01
C LEU A 353 -15.01 -15.81 7.65
N ALA A 354 -14.33 -16.63 6.85
CA ALA A 354 -14.75 -18.00 6.60
C ALA A 354 -14.82 -18.79 7.91
N GLY A 355 -13.95 -18.49 8.90
CA GLY A 355 -13.96 -18.98 10.29
C GLY A 355 -15.24 -18.75 11.09
N GLN A 356 -16.00 -17.69 10.83
CA GLN A 356 -17.04 -17.21 11.74
C GLN A 356 -18.41 -17.85 11.50
N ALA A 357 -19.00 -18.53 12.48
CA ALA A 357 -20.32 -19.17 12.33
C ALA A 357 -21.46 -18.18 12.02
N GLN A 358 -21.33 -16.92 12.44
CA GLN A 358 -22.25 -15.83 12.15
C GLN A 358 -21.43 -14.64 11.65
N GLY A 359 -21.79 -14.08 10.49
CA GLY A 359 -21.05 -12.98 9.87
C GLY A 359 -21.27 -12.92 8.36
N ARG A 360 -20.55 -12.02 7.70
CA ARG A 360 -20.56 -11.91 6.23
C ARG A 360 -19.73 -13.04 5.62
N ILE A 361 -20.24 -13.64 4.56
CA ILE A 361 -19.55 -14.67 3.78
C ILE A 361 -18.55 -13.96 2.85
N PRO A 362 -17.23 -14.21 2.97
CA PRO A 362 -16.24 -13.59 2.11
C PRO A 362 -16.27 -14.25 0.73
N ILE A 363 -16.39 -13.46 -0.34
CA ILE A 363 -16.30 -13.91 -1.73
C ILE A 363 -15.01 -13.32 -2.33
N LEU A 364 -13.94 -14.11 -2.39
CA LEU A 364 -12.65 -13.71 -2.92
C LEU A 364 -12.59 -13.92 -4.44
N ILE A 365 -12.42 -12.82 -5.19
CA ILE A 365 -12.33 -12.77 -6.64
C ILE A 365 -10.96 -12.21 -7.02
N ARG A 366 -10.08 -13.06 -7.55
CA ARG A 366 -8.81 -12.60 -8.14
C ARG A 366 -9.08 -12.10 -9.56
N LEU A 367 -8.99 -10.79 -9.78
CA LEU A 367 -9.45 -10.16 -11.02
C LEU A 367 -8.63 -10.57 -12.26
N HIS A 368 -7.37 -10.97 -12.09
CA HIS A 368 -6.56 -11.49 -13.19
C HIS A 368 -7.14 -12.76 -13.83
N ASP A 369 -7.88 -13.58 -13.07
CA ASP A 369 -8.49 -14.81 -13.61
C ASP A 369 -9.64 -14.53 -14.59
N TYR A 370 -10.12 -13.28 -14.68
CA TYR A 370 -11.39 -12.94 -15.31
C TYR A 370 -11.32 -11.80 -16.35
N GLN A 371 -10.12 -11.52 -16.89
CA GLN A 371 -9.86 -10.45 -17.86
C GLN A 371 -10.73 -10.49 -19.14
N HIS A 372 -11.36 -11.62 -19.47
CA HIS A 372 -12.13 -11.83 -20.70
C HIS A 372 -13.65 -11.95 -20.49
N HIS A 373 -14.16 -11.77 -19.27
CA HIS A 373 -15.60 -11.88 -19.03
C HIS A 373 -16.37 -10.64 -19.50
N VAL A 374 -17.48 -10.88 -20.20
CA VAL A 374 -18.40 -9.84 -20.66
C VAL A 374 -19.34 -9.46 -19.51
N GLY A 375 -18.96 -8.44 -18.74
CA GLY A 375 -19.81 -7.81 -17.72
C GLY A 375 -19.91 -8.56 -16.38
N ILE A 376 -20.51 -7.87 -15.40
CA ILE A 376 -20.61 -8.31 -13.99
C ILE A 376 -21.33 -9.65 -13.79
N GLU A 377 -22.36 -9.94 -14.59
CA GLU A 377 -23.11 -11.20 -14.48
C GLU A 377 -22.24 -12.40 -14.89
N GLY A 378 -21.48 -12.27 -15.99
CA GLY A 378 -20.56 -13.30 -16.46
C GLY A 378 -19.46 -13.58 -15.43
N LEU A 379 -18.93 -12.53 -14.80
CA LEU A 379 -17.96 -12.64 -13.71
C LEU A 379 -18.55 -13.42 -12.51
N VAL A 380 -19.72 -13.02 -12.02
CA VAL A 380 -20.37 -13.67 -10.87
C VAL A 380 -20.69 -15.14 -11.16
N ARG A 381 -21.18 -15.47 -12.35
CA ARG A 381 -21.44 -16.87 -12.74
C ARG A 381 -20.17 -17.72 -12.73
N ALA A 382 -19.05 -17.17 -13.22
CA ALA A 382 -17.76 -17.86 -13.19
C ALA A 382 -17.25 -18.08 -11.76
N VAL A 383 -17.43 -17.08 -10.89
CA VAL A 383 -17.09 -17.18 -9.45
C VAL A 383 -17.95 -18.22 -8.76
N LEU A 384 -19.27 -18.22 -8.97
CA LEU A 384 -20.19 -19.20 -8.40
C LEU A 384 -19.84 -20.63 -8.81
N ALA A 385 -19.45 -20.83 -10.08
CA ALA A 385 -18.96 -22.12 -10.55
C ALA A 385 -17.70 -22.57 -9.79
N LYS A 386 -16.72 -21.67 -9.58
CA LYS A 386 -15.53 -21.98 -8.76
C LYS A 386 -15.89 -22.25 -7.30
N CYS A 387 -16.87 -21.55 -6.73
CA CYS A 387 -17.35 -21.79 -5.36
C CYS A 387 -18.07 -23.13 -5.17
N GLY A 388 -18.35 -23.89 -6.25
CA GLY A 388 -19.13 -25.13 -6.18
C GLY A 388 -20.65 -24.89 -6.20
N ALA A 389 -21.09 -23.69 -6.58
CA ALA A 389 -22.47 -23.25 -6.66
C ALA A 389 -22.88 -22.90 -8.11
N ALA A 390 -22.43 -23.69 -9.09
CA ALA A 390 -22.66 -23.41 -10.53
C ALA A 390 -24.15 -23.31 -10.93
N GLU A 391 -25.02 -24.00 -10.18
CA GLU A 391 -26.48 -23.99 -10.39
C GLU A 391 -27.17 -22.73 -9.79
N ALA A 392 -26.45 -21.90 -9.04
CA ALA A 392 -27.00 -20.69 -8.45
C ALA A 392 -27.18 -19.59 -9.51
N SER A 393 -28.27 -18.84 -9.39
CA SER A 393 -28.57 -17.71 -10.27
C SER A 393 -27.84 -16.43 -9.84
N PHE A 394 -27.61 -15.53 -10.80
CA PHE A 394 -27.06 -14.20 -10.51
C PHE A 394 -27.98 -13.43 -9.56
N GLU A 395 -29.29 -13.58 -9.71
CA GLU A 395 -30.30 -12.95 -8.88
C GLU A 395 -30.25 -13.43 -7.43
N ALA A 396 -30.00 -14.72 -7.20
CA ALA A 396 -29.77 -15.24 -5.84
C ALA A 396 -28.56 -14.56 -5.18
N PHE A 397 -27.45 -14.45 -5.92
CA PHE A 397 -26.22 -13.82 -5.45
C PHE A 397 -26.44 -12.32 -5.17
N ASP A 398 -27.02 -11.58 -6.11
CA ASP A 398 -27.32 -10.15 -5.96
C ASP A 398 -28.26 -9.90 -4.78
N HIS A 399 -29.24 -10.78 -4.55
CA HIS A 399 -30.15 -10.67 -3.42
C HIS A 399 -29.44 -10.88 -2.08
N MET A 400 -28.57 -11.90 -1.96
CA MET A 400 -27.74 -12.11 -0.76
C MET A 400 -26.80 -10.93 -0.52
N ASN A 401 -26.21 -10.38 -1.58
CA ASN A 401 -25.33 -9.21 -1.52
C ASN A 401 -26.08 -7.95 -1.04
N ARG A 402 -27.28 -7.69 -1.56
CA ARG A 402 -28.14 -6.57 -1.11
C ARG A 402 -28.63 -6.74 0.32
N ALA A 403 -28.79 -7.98 0.78
CA ALA A 403 -29.14 -8.27 2.17
C ALA A 403 -27.96 -8.11 3.15
N GLY A 404 -26.76 -7.79 2.64
CA GLY A 404 -25.57 -7.60 3.46
C GLY A 404 -24.98 -8.90 4.01
N LEU A 405 -25.28 -10.04 3.38
CA LEU A 405 -24.73 -11.33 3.79
C LEU A 405 -23.33 -11.59 3.22
N LEU A 406 -22.93 -10.89 2.17
CA LEU A 406 -21.66 -11.08 1.49
C LEU A 406 -20.67 -9.96 1.81
N LEU A 407 -19.38 -10.29 1.75
CA LEU A 407 -18.27 -9.34 1.60
C LEU A 407 -17.49 -9.73 0.35
N ILE A 408 -17.51 -8.88 -0.68
CA ILE A 408 -16.86 -9.18 -1.95
C ILE A 408 -15.45 -8.57 -1.93
N LEU A 409 -14.43 -9.41 -2.12
CA LEU A 409 -13.02 -9.02 -2.16
C LEU A 409 -12.53 -9.13 -3.61
N LEU A 410 -12.26 -8.01 -4.25
CA LEU A 410 -11.76 -7.89 -5.61
C LEU A 410 -10.25 -7.63 -5.56
N ASP A 411 -9.44 -8.66 -5.80
CA ASP A 411 -7.99 -8.58 -5.67
C ASP A 411 -7.28 -8.42 -7.03
N GLY A 412 -6.47 -7.37 -7.16
CA GLY A 412 -5.60 -7.12 -8.30
C GLY A 412 -6.25 -6.37 -9.47
N PHE A 413 -6.84 -5.21 -9.20
CA PHE A 413 -7.45 -4.36 -10.25
C PHE A 413 -6.44 -3.95 -11.32
N ASP A 414 -5.23 -3.56 -10.91
CA ASP A 414 -4.10 -3.22 -11.78
C ASP A 414 -3.76 -4.36 -12.76
N GLU A 415 -3.89 -5.61 -12.33
CA GLU A 415 -3.63 -6.76 -13.20
C GLU A 415 -4.75 -7.00 -14.22
N MET A 416 -5.97 -6.57 -13.93
CA MET A 416 -7.11 -6.66 -14.85
C MET A 416 -7.00 -5.63 -15.98
N ILE A 417 -6.51 -4.43 -15.67
CA ILE A 417 -6.42 -3.30 -16.59
C ILE A 417 -5.05 -3.14 -17.24
N ALA A 418 -4.09 -4.02 -16.94
CA ALA A 418 -2.71 -3.95 -17.43
C ALA A 418 -2.55 -3.91 -18.97
N GLN A 419 -3.59 -4.28 -19.73
CA GLN A 419 -3.61 -4.28 -21.20
C GLN A 419 -4.62 -3.28 -21.79
N VAL A 420 -5.22 -2.43 -20.94
CA VAL A 420 -6.20 -1.42 -21.35
C VAL A 420 -5.45 -0.18 -21.84
N PRO A 421 -5.73 0.32 -23.06
CA PRO A 421 -4.89 1.32 -23.72
C PRO A 421 -5.15 2.76 -23.28
N ASP A 422 -6.27 3.04 -22.60
CA ASP A 422 -6.66 4.40 -22.22
C ASP A 422 -7.38 4.49 -20.86
N PHE A 423 -7.37 5.72 -20.32
CA PHE A 423 -7.97 6.08 -19.04
C PHE A 423 -9.50 5.84 -18.98
N ASP A 424 -10.20 6.05 -20.08
CA ASP A 424 -11.66 5.90 -20.13
C ASP A 424 -12.07 4.43 -19.97
N ALA A 425 -11.33 3.51 -20.56
CA ALA A 425 -11.56 2.08 -20.42
C ALA A 425 -11.21 1.57 -19.01
N ILE A 426 -10.18 2.12 -18.35
CA ILE A 426 -9.89 1.84 -16.92
C ILE A 426 -11.09 2.24 -16.06
N LYS A 427 -11.62 3.45 -16.29
CA LYS A 427 -12.78 3.96 -15.57
C LYS A 427 -14.03 3.13 -15.82
N GLN A 428 -14.28 2.70 -17.05
CA GLN A 428 -15.39 1.81 -17.39
C GLN A 428 -15.28 0.47 -16.66
N ALA A 429 -14.08 -0.11 -16.61
CA ALA A 429 -13.84 -1.36 -15.89
C ALA A 429 -14.13 -1.22 -14.39
N PHE A 430 -13.69 -0.12 -13.77
CA PHE A 430 -14.04 0.20 -12.38
C PHE A 430 -15.55 0.37 -12.20
N GLU A 431 -16.22 1.13 -13.09
CA GLU A 431 -17.67 1.38 -13.03
C GLU A 431 -18.49 0.08 -13.12
N GLU A 432 -18.06 -0.89 -13.92
CA GLU A 432 -18.68 -2.22 -13.97
C GLU A 432 -18.52 -2.97 -12.64
N LEU A 433 -17.33 -2.96 -12.04
CA LEU A 433 -17.10 -3.60 -10.74
C LEU A 433 -17.86 -2.91 -9.59
N ALA A 434 -17.99 -1.58 -9.65
CA ALA A 434 -18.74 -0.80 -8.67
C ALA A 434 -20.21 -1.20 -8.57
N LYS A 435 -20.78 -1.82 -9.62
CA LYS A 435 -22.15 -2.37 -9.60
C LYS A 435 -22.32 -3.52 -8.61
N LEU A 436 -21.23 -4.14 -8.12
CA LEU A 436 -21.26 -5.13 -7.02
C LEU A 436 -21.59 -4.50 -5.66
N ALA A 437 -21.71 -3.17 -5.54
CA ALA A 437 -22.17 -2.50 -4.33
C ALA A 437 -23.54 -1.80 -4.51
N PRO A 438 -24.60 -2.53 -4.93
CA PRO A 438 -25.84 -1.92 -5.38
C PRO A 438 -26.73 -1.36 -4.25
N ALA A 439 -26.51 -1.78 -3.00
CA ALA A 439 -27.29 -1.36 -1.83
C ALA A 439 -26.39 -0.88 -0.67
N PRO A 440 -26.91 -0.05 0.26
CA PRO A 440 -26.17 0.40 1.44
C PRO A 440 -25.58 -0.71 2.30
N GLU A 441 -26.17 -1.91 2.29
CA GLU A 441 -25.77 -3.06 3.10
C GLU A 441 -24.70 -3.92 2.41
N SER A 442 -24.53 -3.78 1.09
CA SER A 442 -23.48 -4.47 0.32
C SER A 442 -22.09 -4.02 0.79
N ARG A 443 -21.07 -4.87 0.66
CA ARG A 443 -19.70 -4.50 1.03
C ARG A 443 -18.73 -5.04 -0.02
N VAL A 444 -17.97 -4.14 -0.62
CA VAL A 444 -16.97 -4.48 -1.64
C VAL A 444 -15.63 -3.84 -1.29
N ILE A 445 -14.57 -4.62 -1.37
CA ILE A 445 -13.18 -4.15 -1.24
C ILE A 445 -12.49 -4.40 -2.57
N LEU A 446 -11.79 -3.39 -3.10
CA LEU A 446 -11.01 -3.47 -4.33
C LEU A 446 -9.55 -3.16 -4.02
N THR A 447 -8.61 -4.03 -4.42
CA THR A 447 -7.17 -3.75 -4.27
C THR A 447 -6.56 -3.31 -5.60
N SER A 448 -5.64 -2.34 -5.57
CA SER A 448 -4.86 -1.88 -6.72
C SER A 448 -3.45 -1.44 -6.35
N ARG A 449 -2.55 -1.36 -7.31
CA ARG A 449 -1.22 -0.74 -7.18
C ARG A 449 -1.29 0.77 -7.42
N GLU A 450 -0.50 1.55 -6.68
CA GLU A 450 -0.43 3.01 -6.86
C GLU A 450 0.36 3.36 -8.12
N GLU A 451 1.40 2.58 -8.45
CA GLU A 451 2.33 2.83 -9.54
C GLU A 451 1.75 2.61 -10.94
N TYR A 452 0.50 2.16 -11.02
CA TYR A 452 -0.25 2.08 -12.27
C TYR A 452 -0.79 3.43 -12.71
N PHE A 453 -0.99 4.35 -11.77
CA PHE A 453 -1.51 5.69 -12.02
C PHE A 453 -0.36 6.70 -12.08
N GLU A 454 -0.45 7.67 -12.99
CA GLU A 454 0.54 8.73 -13.20
C GLU A 454 0.67 9.62 -11.96
N ASP A 455 -0.46 9.97 -11.34
CA ASP A 455 -0.50 10.81 -10.15
C ASP A 455 -1.69 10.51 -9.23
N GLU A 456 -1.69 11.15 -8.07
CA GLU A 456 -2.75 11.02 -7.06
C GLU A 456 -4.13 11.41 -7.57
N HIS A 457 -4.21 12.39 -8.47
CA HIS A 457 -5.46 12.88 -9.01
C HIS A 457 -6.08 11.87 -9.99
N GLU A 458 -5.25 11.12 -10.71
CA GLU A 458 -5.68 10.02 -11.57
C GLU A 458 -6.27 8.86 -10.76
N ILE A 459 -5.64 8.48 -9.63
CA ILE A 459 -6.15 7.42 -8.72
C ILE A 459 -7.59 7.74 -8.29
N GLU A 460 -7.81 8.95 -7.79
CA GLU A 460 -9.14 9.36 -7.35
C GLU A 460 -10.14 9.41 -8.51
N LYS A 461 -9.73 9.91 -9.69
CA LYS A 461 -10.62 9.96 -10.86
C LYS A 461 -10.99 8.59 -11.41
N ALA A 462 -10.05 7.65 -11.40
CA ALA A 462 -10.25 6.29 -11.92
C ALA A 462 -11.11 5.47 -10.97
N LEU A 463 -10.86 5.57 -9.66
CA LEU A 463 -11.47 4.72 -8.64
C LEU A 463 -12.64 5.37 -7.91
N LYS A 464 -13.11 6.56 -8.32
CA LYS A 464 -14.31 7.20 -7.77
C LYS A 464 -15.55 6.91 -8.64
N PRO A 465 -16.61 6.31 -8.08
CA PRO A 465 -17.81 6.00 -8.84
C PRO A 465 -18.57 7.25 -9.29
N LYS A 466 -19.20 7.20 -10.47
CA LYS A 466 -20.10 8.26 -10.96
C LYS A 466 -21.29 8.44 -10.01
N ALA A 467 -21.70 9.69 -9.82
CA ALA A 467 -22.86 10.06 -8.99
C ALA A 467 -24.17 9.37 -9.43
N THR A 468 -24.30 8.99 -10.70
CA THR A 468 -25.48 8.30 -11.27
C THR A 468 -25.61 6.82 -10.88
N LEU A 469 -24.53 6.17 -10.45
CA LEU A 469 -24.56 4.78 -9.95
C LEU A 469 -24.98 4.72 -8.47
N VAL A 470 -25.07 5.86 -7.79
CA VAL A 470 -25.55 5.99 -6.42
C VAL A 470 -27.05 6.23 -6.48
N THR A 471 -27.85 5.25 -6.04
CA THR A 471 -29.31 5.42 -5.88
C THR A 471 -29.59 6.68 -5.06
N PRO A 472 -30.57 7.53 -5.42
CA PRO A 472 -30.80 8.79 -4.73
C PRO A 472 -31.34 8.54 -3.32
N ILE A 473 -30.45 8.40 -2.35
CA ILE A 473 -30.79 8.56 -0.94
C ILE A 473 -30.95 10.06 -0.72
N LYS A 474 -32.01 10.48 -0.02
CA LYS A 474 -32.28 11.88 0.36
C LYS A 474 -31.13 12.57 1.14
N GLN A 475 -30.06 11.85 1.49
CA GLN A 475 -28.88 12.35 2.19
C GLN A 475 -27.65 12.24 1.29
N LYS A 476 -27.00 13.38 1.01
CA LYS A 476 -25.72 13.52 0.30
C LYS A 476 -24.53 12.86 1.05
N ARG A 477 -24.56 11.54 1.30
CA ARG A 477 -23.41 10.82 1.88
C ARG A 477 -22.69 10.02 0.80
N GLU A 478 -21.37 10.18 0.70
CA GLU A 478 -20.53 9.43 -0.23
C GLU A 478 -20.48 7.95 0.19
N ARG A 479 -20.69 7.03 -0.77
CA ARG A 479 -20.72 5.57 -0.54
C ARG A 479 -19.35 4.89 -0.72
N TRP A 480 -18.31 5.67 -1.01
CA TRP A 480 -16.99 5.21 -1.41
C TRP A 480 -15.91 5.73 -0.45
N ALA A 481 -14.87 4.94 -0.22
CA ALA A 481 -13.66 5.35 0.50
C ALA A 481 -12.41 4.81 -0.20
N LEU A 482 -11.31 5.56 -0.08
CA LEU A 482 -9.99 5.23 -0.59
C LEU A 482 -9.01 5.19 0.59
N LEU A 483 -8.28 4.09 0.77
CA LEU A 483 -7.22 3.96 1.78
C LEU A 483 -5.89 3.62 1.11
N ARG A 484 -4.82 4.22 1.65
CA ARG A 484 -3.44 4.00 1.22
C ARG A 484 -2.70 3.14 2.23
N LEU A 485 -2.23 2.00 1.77
CA LEU A 485 -1.50 1.06 2.61
C LEU A 485 -0.09 1.57 2.86
N ALA A 486 0.31 1.54 4.13
CA ALA A 486 1.62 1.95 4.56
C ALA A 486 2.64 0.82 4.36
N ASN A 487 3.85 1.17 3.97
CA ASN A 487 4.99 0.25 4.03
C ASN A 487 5.26 -0.17 5.49
N PHE A 488 5.89 -1.34 5.68
CA PHE A 488 6.16 -1.87 7.01
C PHE A 488 6.91 -0.86 7.90
N SER A 489 6.41 -0.69 9.12
CA SER A 489 7.15 -0.03 10.20
C SER A 489 8.35 -0.88 10.61
N PRO A 490 9.34 -0.28 11.29
CA PRO A 490 10.44 -1.05 11.91
C PRO A 490 9.93 -2.22 12.77
N GLU A 491 8.82 -2.03 13.50
CA GLU A 491 8.20 -3.06 14.34
C GLU A 491 7.56 -4.19 13.51
N GLN A 492 6.89 -3.86 12.41
CA GLN A 492 6.35 -4.85 11.47
C GLN A 492 7.48 -5.64 10.80
N MET A 493 8.57 -4.98 10.39
CA MET A 493 9.76 -5.64 9.84
C MET A 493 10.40 -6.60 10.85
N ARG A 494 10.54 -6.17 12.11
CA ARG A 494 11.05 -7.00 13.21
C ARG A 494 10.19 -8.24 13.40
N THR A 495 8.87 -8.06 13.52
CA THR A 495 7.90 -9.15 13.68
C THR A 495 7.94 -10.11 12.50
N PHE A 496 8.06 -9.59 11.28
CA PHE A 496 8.18 -10.40 10.07
C PHE A 496 9.44 -11.29 10.14
N LEU A 497 10.60 -10.71 10.43
CA LEU A 497 11.87 -11.44 10.50
C LEU A 497 11.87 -12.47 11.64
N GLU A 498 11.33 -12.15 12.81
CA GLU A 498 11.18 -13.08 13.94
C GLU A 498 10.39 -14.34 13.55
N ARG A 499 9.35 -14.20 12.73
CA ARG A 499 8.53 -15.32 12.25
C ARG A 499 9.14 -16.02 11.04
N ARG A 500 9.79 -15.27 10.14
CA ARG A 500 10.25 -15.80 8.85
C ARG A 500 11.57 -16.53 8.93
N LEU A 501 12.55 -16.00 9.66
CA LEU A 501 13.90 -16.58 9.76
C LEU A 501 13.90 -18.05 10.23
N PRO A 502 13.08 -18.47 11.22
CA PRO A 502 13.03 -19.88 11.66
C PRO A 502 12.53 -20.88 10.62
N LEU A 503 11.80 -20.41 9.59
CA LEU A 503 11.16 -21.27 8.58
C LEU A 503 12.06 -21.54 7.37
N ILE A 504 13.15 -20.81 7.21
CA ILE A 504 14.01 -20.93 6.04
C ILE A 504 14.89 -22.18 6.23
N ALA A 505 14.66 -23.18 5.36
CA ALA A 505 15.31 -24.49 5.39
C ALA A 505 16.81 -24.41 5.07
N ASP A 506 17.57 -24.01 6.09
CA ASP A 506 18.91 -24.48 6.43
C ASP A 506 19.01 -24.23 7.93
N SER A 507 18.87 -25.27 8.75
CA SER A 507 18.99 -25.21 10.22
C SER A 507 20.40 -24.82 10.71
N GLU A 508 21.24 -24.28 9.83
CA GLU A 508 22.56 -23.68 10.04
C GLU A 508 22.71 -22.26 9.44
N ALA A 509 21.63 -21.64 8.94
CA ALA A 509 21.58 -20.19 8.71
C ALA A 509 21.51 -19.51 10.09
N ASP A 510 22.67 -19.31 10.71
CA ASP A 510 22.89 -18.63 11.99
C ASP A 510 21.72 -18.73 13.01
N LYS A 511 21.87 -19.64 13.98
CA LYS A 511 21.15 -19.52 15.26
C LYS A 511 21.57 -18.27 16.07
N GLU A 512 22.46 -17.44 15.52
CA GLU A 512 23.14 -16.35 16.21
C GLU A 512 22.49 -14.97 15.98
N GLY A 513 21.77 -14.76 14.87
CA GLY A 513 21.13 -13.49 14.56
C GLY A 513 19.63 -13.51 14.84
N ASN A 514 19.16 -12.68 15.76
CA ASN A 514 17.72 -12.39 15.91
C ASN A 514 17.28 -11.32 14.88
N ALA A 515 16.00 -10.97 14.85
CA ALA A 515 15.50 -9.94 13.94
C ALA A 515 16.23 -8.60 14.09
N ASP A 516 16.57 -8.21 15.33
CA ASP A 516 17.28 -6.96 15.61
C ASP A 516 18.67 -6.94 14.97
N PHE A 517 19.41 -8.05 15.06
CA PHE A 517 20.70 -8.20 14.40
C PHE A 517 20.59 -7.99 12.88
N TYR A 518 19.58 -8.57 12.23
CA TYR A 518 19.41 -8.40 10.79
C TYR A 518 18.94 -6.99 10.42
N LEU A 519 18.10 -6.35 11.23
CA LEU A 519 17.71 -4.95 11.02
C LEU A 519 18.91 -4.01 11.17
N GLU A 520 19.78 -4.24 12.15
CA GLU A 520 21.04 -3.50 12.31
C GLU A 520 21.93 -3.67 11.08
N LYS A 521 22.11 -4.92 10.62
CA LYS A 521 22.88 -5.21 9.39
C LYS A 521 22.26 -4.59 8.15
N MET A 522 20.94 -4.55 8.06
CA MET A 522 20.23 -3.84 6.99
C MET A 522 20.41 -2.33 7.08
N GLY A 523 20.55 -1.76 8.29
CA GLY A 523 20.89 -0.35 8.49
C GLY A 523 22.33 0.00 8.13
N GLU A 524 23.26 -0.96 8.24
CA GLU A 524 24.65 -0.82 7.78
C GLU A 524 24.78 -0.83 6.25
N ILE A 525 23.81 -1.43 5.55
CA ILE A 525 23.79 -1.53 4.08
C ILE A 525 22.87 -0.46 3.51
N GLU A 526 23.45 0.43 2.70
CA GLU A 526 22.71 1.53 2.08
C GLU A 526 21.48 1.05 1.29
N ASP A 527 20.37 1.79 1.42
CA ASP A 527 19.05 1.54 0.84
C ASP A 527 18.40 0.19 1.19
N LEU A 528 19.08 -0.71 1.90
CA LEU A 528 18.56 -2.04 2.18
C LEU A 528 17.42 -2.04 3.20
N LEU A 529 17.54 -1.20 4.22
CA LEU A 529 16.46 -1.02 5.20
C LEU A 529 15.18 -0.47 4.54
N ASP A 530 15.35 0.49 3.62
CA ASP A 530 14.23 1.07 2.88
C ASP A 530 13.60 0.06 1.91
N LEU A 531 14.44 -0.70 1.19
CA LEU A 531 14.01 -1.82 0.35
C LEU A 531 13.17 -2.83 1.14
N GLY A 532 13.61 -3.15 2.36
CA GLY A 532 13.00 -4.10 3.28
C GLY A 532 11.66 -3.66 3.89
N LYS A 533 11.22 -2.41 3.70
CA LYS A 533 9.89 -1.98 4.16
C LYS A 533 8.75 -2.63 3.37
N ARG A 534 9.06 -3.26 2.24
CA ARG A 534 8.10 -4.04 1.43
C ARG A 534 8.21 -5.52 1.81
N ALA A 535 7.10 -6.17 2.17
CA ALA A 535 7.08 -7.53 2.69
C ALA A 535 7.75 -8.56 1.75
N VAL A 536 7.53 -8.44 0.44
CA VAL A 536 8.15 -9.32 -0.57
C VAL A 536 9.67 -9.16 -0.61
N MET A 537 10.16 -7.92 -0.47
CA MET A 537 11.60 -7.66 -0.43
C MET A 537 12.21 -8.14 0.87
N LEU A 538 11.50 -7.97 1.98
CA LEU A 538 11.97 -8.45 3.27
C LEU A 538 12.09 -9.98 3.31
N ASP A 539 11.18 -10.71 2.66
CA ASP A 539 11.30 -12.16 2.47
C ASP A 539 12.55 -12.52 1.64
N MET A 540 12.81 -11.79 0.55
CA MET A 540 14.01 -11.98 -0.26
C MET A 540 15.27 -11.75 0.59
N ILE A 541 15.33 -10.66 1.35
CA ILE A 541 16.46 -10.31 2.23
C ILE A 541 16.64 -11.37 3.31
N ALA A 542 15.56 -11.82 3.94
CA ALA A 542 15.59 -12.89 4.95
C ALA A 542 16.16 -14.20 4.39
N LYS A 543 15.93 -14.49 3.10
CA LYS A 543 16.46 -15.67 2.41
C LYS A 543 17.92 -15.54 1.96
N THR A 544 18.45 -14.34 1.78
CA THR A 544 19.80 -14.12 1.20
C THR A 544 20.82 -13.54 2.14
N LEU A 545 20.46 -12.51 2.92
CA LEU A 545 21.38 -11.81 3.79
C LEU A 545 22.09 -12.74 4.80
N PRO A 546 21.42 -13.68 5.49
CA PRO A 546 22.09 -14.63 6.39
C PRO A 546 23.20 -15.44 5.70
N ARG A 547 22.96 -15.88 4.45
CA ARG A 547 23.93 -16.65 3.67
C ARG A 547 25.16 -15.82 3.30
N LEU A 548 24.94 -14.57 2.85
CA LEU A 548 26.03 -13.67 2.47
C LEU A 548 26.89 -13.25 3.68
N LEU A 549 26.25 -13.02 4.84
CA LEU A 549 26.98 -12.74 6.09
C LEU A 549 27.82 -13.95 6.54
N LYS A 550 27.29 -15.17 6.42
CA LYS A 550 28.04 -16.41 6.67
C LYS A 550 29.23 -16.53 5.72
N GLU A 551 29.05 -16.23 4.44
CA GLU A 551 30.15 -16.22 3.46
C GLU A 551 31.22 -15.17 3.82
N ASN A 552 30.83 -13.97 4.23
CA ASN A 552 31.76 -12.92 4.65
C ASN A 552 32.62 -13.34 5.84
N ARG A 553 32.04 -14.03 6.83
CA ARG A 553 32.81 -14.60 7.95
C ARG A 553 33.77 -15.69 7.47
N ALA A 554 33.32 -16.58 6.59
CA ALA A 554 34.18 -17.63 6.04
C ALA A 554 35.35 -17.06 5.20
N ARG A 555 35.13 -15.95 4.50
CA ARG A 555 36.17 -15.20 3.77
C ARG A 555 37.16 -14.57 4.73
N GLU A 556 36.66 -13.90 5.76
CA GLU A 556 37.48 -13.28 6.82
C GLU A 556 38.37 -14.31 7.53
N GLN A 557 37.82 -15.48 7.89
CA GLN A 557 38.59 -16.59 8.45
C GLN A 557 39.69 -17.12 7.51
N LYS A 558 39.51 -16.97 6.19
CA LYS A 558 40.50 -17.33 5.17
C LYS A 558 41.44 -16.18 4.80
N GLY A 559 41.33 -15.01 5.44
CA GLY A 559 42.08 -13.80 5.11
C GLY A 559 41.71 -13.20 3.74
N LEU A 560 40.53 -13.53 3.21
CA LEU A 560 40.01 -12.98 1.96
C LEU A 560 39.19 -11.71 2.24
N PRO A 561 39.16 -10.74 1.31
CA PRO A 561 38.32 -9.55 1.44
C PRO A 561 36.83 -9.95 1.52
N LYS A 562 36.09 -9.25 2.38
CA LYS A 562 34.64 -9.38 2.48
C LYS A 562 33.98 -8.99 1.16
N LEU A 563 32.85 -9.63 0.85
CA LEU A 563 31.93 -9.15 -0.16
C LEU A 563 31.34 -7.81 0.27
N ASP A 564 31.34 -6.86 -0.66
CA ASP A 564 30.46 -5.70 -0.59
C ASP A 564 29.03 -6.18 -0.78
N ILE A 565 28.25 -6.26 0.30
CA ILE A 565 26.83 -6.63 0.23
C ILE A 565 26.05 -5.37 -0.11
N ASP A 566 25.34 -5.41 -1.23
CA ASP A 566 24.48 -4.34 -1.72
C ASP A 566 23.17 -4.93 -2.29
N PRO A 567 22.16 -4.10 -2.64
CA PRO A 567 20.93 -4.58 -3.24
C PRO A 567 21.14 -5.45 -4.49
N ALA A 568 22.06 -5.10 -5.40
CA ALA A 568 22.28 -5.88 -6.62
C ALA A 568 22.87 -7.27 -6.32
N VAL A 569 23.77 -7.38 -5.33
CA VAL A 569 24.30 -8.66 -4.85
C VAL A 569 23.20 -9.53 -4.24
N LEU A 570 22.30 -8.95 -3.45
CA LEU A 570 21.19 -9.68 -2.85
C LEU A 570 20.23 -10.26 -3.90
N TYR A 571 19.85 -9.47 -4.90
CA TYR A 571 19.02 -9.94 -6.01
C TYR A 571 19.72 -11.04 -6.81
N ARG A 572 21.00 -10.86 -7.15
CA ARG A 572 21.76 -11.87 -7.88
C ARG A 572 21.85 -13.18 -7.11
N ASP A 573 22.16 -13.11 -5.82
CA ASP A 573 22.28 -14.26 -4.94
C ASP A 573 20.92 -14.97 -4.74
N TYR A 574 19.83 -14.20 -4.63
CA TYR A 574 18.47 -14.72 -4.58
C TYR A 574 18.11 -15.49 -5.85
N LEU A 575 18.28 -14.86 -7.02
CA LEU A 575 17.94 -15.47 -8.30
C LEU A 575 18.74 -16.75 -8.53
N ASN A 576 20.05 -16.72 -8.28
CA ASN A 576 20.92 -17.89 -8.37
C ASN A 576 20.49 -19.02 -7.42
N GLY A 577 20.19 -18.68 -6.17
CA GLY A 577 19.77 -19.65 -5.16
C GLY A 577 18.44 -20.31 -5.51
N GLU A 578 17.48 -19.55 -6.04
CA GLU A 578 16.18 -20.10 -6.43
C GLU A 578 16.28 -20.97 -7.69
N LEU A 579 17.07 -20.57 -8.69
CA LEU A 579 17.36 -21.41 -9.85
C LEU A 579 18.03 -22.74 -9.44
N GLU A 580 18.98 -22.69 -8.50
CA GLU A 580 19.65 -23.89 -7.98
C GLU A 580 18.70 -24.82 -7.21
N ARG A 581 17.79 -24.26 -6.38
CA ARG A 581 16.77 -25.06 -5.68
C ARG A 581 15.86 -25.78 -6.65
N GLN A 582 15.45 -25.12 -7.73
CA GLN A 582 14.58 -25.72 -8.74
C GLN A 582 15.27 -26.83 -9.53
N GLU A 583 16.56 -26.68 -9.83
CA GLU A 583 17.39 -27.74 -10.44
C GLU A 583 17.44 -28.99 -9.55
N LYS A 584 17.52 -28.82 -8.22
CA LYS A 584 17.55 -29.93 -7.26
C LYS A 584 16.18 -30.59 -7.06
N LYS A 585 15.09 -29.82 -7.02
CA LYS A 585 13.71 -30.33 -6.77
C LYS A 585 13.11 -31.07 -7.97
N ARG A 586 13.50 -30.75 -9.21
CA ARG A 586 12.94 -31.36 -10.42
C ARG A 586 14.05 -32.05 -11.21
N GLY A 587 14.05 -33.38 -11.25
CA GLY A 587 15.00 -34.22 -12.01
C GLY A 587 14.94 -34.10 -13.54
N ARG A 588 14.65 -32.90 -14.09
CA ARG A 588 14.64 -32.60 -15.52
C ARG A 588 15.85 -31.74 -15.85
N LEU A 589 16.84 -32.40 -16.44
CA LEU A 589 18.10 -31.81 -16.87
C LEU A 589 17.83 -30.79 -18.01
N TRP A 590 18.05 -29.51 -17.72
CA TRP A 590 18.44 -28.51 -18.72
C TRP A 590 19.74 -28.99 -19.42
N PRO A 591 20.06 -28.53 -20.65
CA PRO A 591 21.35 -28.78 -21.29
C PRO A 591 22.52 -28.89 -20.31
N ARG A 592 23.31 -29.96 -20.42
CA ARG A 592 24.32 -30.33 -19.40
C ARG A 592 25.44 -29.28 -19.23
N GLN A 593 25.61 -28.38 -20.20
CA GLN A 593 26.64 -27.34 -20.16
C GLN A 593 26.04 -26.01 -19.70
N ASN A 594 26.45 -25.53 -18.51
CA ASN A 594 26.12 -24.22 -17.94
C ASN A 594 24.62 -23.85 -17.90
N PRO A 595 23.74 -24.71 -17.36
CA PRO A 595 22.30 -24.51 -17.41
C PRO A 595 21.82 -23.20 -16.77
N ARG A 596 22.41 -22.84 -15.63
CA ARG A 596 22.10 -21.60 -14.89
C ARG A 596 22.43 -20.34 -15.69
N THR A 597 23.62 -20.31 -16.30
CA THR A 597 24.08 -19.17 -17.10
C THR A 597 23.19 -18.95 -18.30
N GLN A 598 22.84 -20.01 -19.03
CA GLN A 598 21.94 -19.92 -20.19
C GLN A 598 20.53 -19.46 -19.79
N ARG A 599 19.99 -19.93 -18.65
CA ARG A 599 18.68 -19.50 -18.14
C ARG A 599 18.67 -18.03 -17.74
N LEU A 600 19.71 -17.56 -17.03
CA LEU A 600 19.83 -16.15 -16.68
C LEU A 600 20.00 -15.27 -17.92
N GLU A 601 20.78 -15.71 -18.91
CA GLU A 601 20.95 -15.00 -20.17
C GLU A 601 19.64 -14.87 -20.94
N LEU A 602 18.82 -15.93 -20.96
CA LEU A 602 17.46 -15.88 -21.50
C LEU A 602 16.56 -14.93 -20.71
N LEU A 603 16.58 -14.98 -19.38
CA LEU A 603 15.77 -14.09 -18.53
C LEU A 603 16.14 -12.62 -18.73
N ARG A 604 17.43 -12.30 -18.80
CA ARG A 604 17.93 -10.94 -19.11
C ARG A 604 17.51 -10.48 -20.50
N GLY A 605 17.67 -11.35 -21.50
CA GLY A 605 17.24 -11.05 -22.87
C GLY A 605 15.75 -10.78 -22.98
N LEU A 606 14.94 -11.60 -22.30
CA LEU A 606 13.49 -11.47 -22.28
C LEU A 606 13.06 -10.22 -21.51
N ALA A 607 13.66 -9.94 -20.36
CA ALA A 607 13.40 -8.73 -19.58
C ALA A 607 13.68 -7.47 -20.41
N MET A 608 14.82 -7.45 -21.11
CA MET A 608 15.23 -6.37 -22.00
C MET A 608 14.30 -6.20 -23.21
N GLU A 609 13.85 -7.29 -23.83
CA GLU A 609 12.93 -7.22 -24.96
C GLU A 609 11.55 -6.73 -24.53
N CYS A 610 11.04 -7.20 -23.39
CA CYS A 610 9.79 -6.71 -22.82
C CYS A 610 9.90 -5.22 -22.46
N TRP A 611 11.02 -4.80 -21.87
CA TRP A 611 11.24 -3.39 -21.49
C TRP A 611 11.29 -2.45 -22.69
N LYS A 612 11.97 -2.85 -23.77
CA LYS A 612 12.06 -2.03 -25.00
C LYS A 612 10.72 -1.83 -25.70
N ASN A 613 9.83 -2.80 -25.58
CA ASN A 613 8.51 -2.78 -26.22
C ASN A 613 7.40 -2.32 -25.26
N ASP A 614 7.75 -1.92 -24.04
CA ASP A 614 6.80 -1.59 -22.96
C ASP A 614 5.74 -2.68 -22.72
N GLU A 615 6.19 -3.94 -22.78
CA GLU A 615 5.32 -5.11 -22.64
C GLU A 615 5.31 -5.62 -21.20
N SER A 616 4.13 -5.65 -20.58
CA SER A 616 3.90 -6.24 -19.26
C SER A 616 3.75 -7.77 -19.29
N ALA A 617 3.44 -8.35 -20.45
CA ALA A 617 3.31 -9.77 -20.69
C ALA A 617 3.66 -10.13 -22.14
N PHE A 618 4.08 -11.37 -22.40
CA PHE A 618 4.57 -11.83 -23.70
C PHE A 618 4.11 -13.27 -24.03
N PRO A 619 3.95 -13.62 -25.32
CA PRO A 619 3.58 -14.97 -25.72
C PRO A 619 4.76 -15.94 -25.68
N ALA A 620 4.49 -17.25 -25.62
CA ALA A 620 5.54 -18.28 -25.56
C ALA A 620 6.48 -18.26 -26.78
N GLU A 621 5.97 -17.87 -27.94
CA GLU A 621 6.67 -17.77 -29.22
C GLU A 621 7.85 -16.79 -29.14
N LYS A 622 7.73 -15.73 -28.33
CA LYS A 622 8.80 -14.75 -28.11
C LYS A 622 10.03 -15.39 -27.49
N VAL A 623 9.85 -16.33 -26.55
CA VAL A 623 10.96 -17.08 -25.95
C VAL A 623 11.69 -17.90 -27.00
N LYS A 624 10.97 -18.51 -27.94
CA LYS A 624 11.59 -19.27 -29.04
C LYS A 624 12.42 -18.37 -29.95
N ALA A 625 11.87 -17.22 -30.36
CA ALA A 625 12.60 -16.25 -31.17
C ALA A 625 13.86 -15.74 -30.45
N LEU A 626 13.76 -15.47 -29.15
CA LEU A 626 14.90 -15.05 -28.34
C LEU A 626 16.00 -16.12 -28.26
N ILE A 627 15.62 -17.40 -28.08
CA ILE A 627 16.55 -18.54 -28.09
C ILE A 627 17.30 -18.62 -29.42
N GLU A 628 16.58 -18.51 -30.54
CA GLU A 628 17.16 -18.59 -31.89
C GLU A 628 18.11 -17.40 -32.19
N ASN A 629 17.86 -16.24 -31.59
CA ASN A 629 18.67 -15.04 -31.79
C ASN A 629 19.92 -14.97 -30.88
N ARG A 630 19.86 -15.53 -29.66
CA ARG A 630 20.94 -15.40 -28.67
C ARG A 630 21.92 -16.56 -28.62
N PHE A 631 21.51 -17.76 -29.01
CA PHE A 631 22.33 -18.97 -28.89
C PHE A 631 22.77 -19.50 -30.25
N SER A 632 23.85 -20.28 -30.28
CA SER A 632 24.26 -20.96 -31.51
C SER A 632 23.15 -21.92 -31.98
N ARG A 633 23.13 -22.26 -33.28
CA ARG A 633 22.11 -23.16 -33.84
C ARG A 633 22.01 -24.51 -33.10
N ALA A 634 23.14 -25.05 -32.62
CA ALA A 634 23.17 -26.30 -31.87
C ALA A 634 22.53 -26.16 -30.48
N GLU A 635 22.88 -25.10 -29.75
CA GLU A 635 22.32 -24.77 -28.44
C GLU A 635 20.83 -24.43 -28.53
N ALA A 636 20.44 -23.64 -29.53
CA ALA A 636 19.05 -23.23 -29.73
C ALA A 636 18.12 -24.43 -29.95
N VAL A 637 18.56 -25.45 -30.69
CA VAL A 637 17.81 -26.70 -30.85
C VAL A 637 17.64 -27.41 -29.51
N GLU A 638 18.71 -27.54 -28.72
CA GLU A 638 18.67 -28.21 -27.43
C GLU A 638 17.77 -27.46 -26.43
N ILE A 639 17.95 -26.14 -26.29
CA ILE A 639 17.17 -25.28 -25.40
C ILE A 639 15.70 -25.25 -25.79
N ASN A 640 15.37 -25.20 -27.09
CA ASN A 640 13.98 -25.19 -27.55
C ASN A 640 13.21 -26.43 -27.14
N THR A 641 13.85 -27.61 -27.08
CA THR A 641 13.21 -28.83 -26.55
C THR A 641 12.80 -28.70 -25.07
N LYS A 642 13.36 -27.72 -24.35
CA LYS A 642 13.15 -27.42 -22.93
C LYS A 642 12.51 -26.06 -22.67
N SER A 643 12.08 -25.34 -23.71
CA SER A 643 11.42 -24.02 -23.61
C SER A 643 10.19 -24.03 -22.67
N ARG A 644 9.44 -25.13 -22.63
CA ARG A 644 8.31 -25.31 -21.69
C ARG A 644 8.75 -25.39 -20.22
N ASP A 645 9.91 -25.99 -19.94
CA ASP A 645 10.46 -26.04 -18.59
C ASP A 645 10.97 -24.64 -18.18
N PHE A 646 11.55 -23.87 -19.11
CA PHE A 646 11.90 -22.46 -18.87
C PHE A 646 10.67 -21.62 -18.48
N LEU A 647 9.58 -21.73 -19.25
CA LEU A 647 8.36 -20.96 -19.03
C LEU A 647 7.62 -21.30 -17.72
N THR A 648 7.83 -22.50 -17.17
CA THR A 648 7.15 -22.99 -15.97
C THR A 648 8.02 -22.98 -14.72
N CYS A 649 9.33 -22.84 -14.87
CA CYS A 649 10.31 -22.86 -13.80
C CYS A 649 11.21 -21.61 -13.81
N SER A 650 10.80 -20.51 -14.42
CA SER A 650 11.55 -19.25 -14.29
C SER A 650 10.74 -18.28 -13.43
N PHE A 651 11.29 -17.13 -13.05
CA PHE A 651 10.60 -16.05 -12.33
C PHE A 651 9.49 -15.41 -13.18
N LEU A 652 8.65 -16.26 -13.77
CA LEU A 652 7.63 -16.00 -14.75
C LEU A 652 6.35 -16.66 -14.24
N ILE A 653 5.26 -15.93 -14.34
CA ILE A 653 3.92 -16.40 -14.02
C ILE A 653 3.07 -16.30 -15.27
N ARG A 654 2.07 -17.16 -15.35
CA ARG A 654 1.16 -17.25 -16.48
C ARG A 654 -0.18 -16.63 -16.09
N PRO A 655 -0.45 -15.36 -16.43
CA PRO A 655 -1.71 -14.69 -16.07
C PRO A 655 -2.92 -15.22 -16.85
N GLY A 656 -2.73 -16.03 -17.91
CA GLY A 656 -3.80 -16.65 -18.69
C GLY A 656 -3.29 -17.69 -19.69
N ASP A 657 -4.16 -18.18 -20.58
CA ASP A 657 -3.85 -19.36 -21.41
C ASP A 657 -2.82 -19.14 -22.53
N THR A 658 -2.35 -17.93 -22.80
CA THR A 658 -1.48 -17.68 -23.96
C THR A 658 -0.25 -16.82 -23.69
N HIS A 659 -0.16 -16.18 -22.52
CA HIS A 659 0.88 -15.20 -22.21
C HIS A 659 1.56 -15.46 -20.86
N TYR A 660 2.78 -14.97 -20.73
CA TYR A 660 3.63 -15.03 -19.54
C TYR A 660 4.06 -13.63 -19.14
N LYS A 661 4.27 -13.38 -17.85
CA LYS A 661 4.85 -12.14 -17.31
C LYS A 661 5.89 -12.46 -16.26
N PHE A 662 6.78 -11.53 -15.93
CA PHE A 662 7.66 -11.70 -14.77
C PHE A 662 6.82 -11.81 -13.48
N SER A 663 7.22 -12.71 -12.58
CA SER A 663 6.58 -12.89 -11.27
C SER A 663 6.59 -11.60 -10.46
N HIS A 664 7.58 -10.73 -10.72
CA HIS A 664 7.71 -9.44 -10.09
C HIS A 664 8.44 -8.43 -10.98
N ARG A 665 7.93 -7.19 -11.05
CA ARG A 665 8.56 -6.04 -11.71
C ARG A 665 10.03 -5.78 -11.29
N SER A 666 10.36 -5.85 -10.00
CA SER A 666 11.75 -5.61 -9.52
C SER A 666 12.75 -6.64 -10.04
N ILE A 667 12.32 -7.89 -10.25
CA ILE A 667 13.16 -8.92 -10.87
C ILE A 667 13.42 -8.54 -12.33
N GLN A 668 12.40 -8.09 -13.06
CA GLN A 668 12.55 -7.58 -14.42
C GLN A 668 13.50 -6.37 -14.45
N GLU A 669 13.32 -5.40 -13.54
CA GLU A 669 14.17 -4.19 -13.44
C GLU A 669 15.63 -4.54 -13.14
N PHE A 670 15.87 -5.47 -12.20
CA PHE A 670 17.21 -5.97 -11.91
C PHE A 670 17.85 -6.65 -13.13
N LEU A 671 17.11 -7.52 -13.83
CA LEU A 671 17.60 -8.21 -15.03
C LEU A 671 17.89 -7.23 -16.18
N VAL A 672 17.07 -6.18 -16.34
CA VAL A 672 17.32 -5.08 -17.29
C VAL A 672 18.60 -4.35 -16.92
N ALA A 673 18.80 -4.01 -15.65
CA ALA A 673 20.03 -3.37 -15.17
C ALA A 673 21.27 -4.26 -15.41
N GLU A 674 21.16 -5.56 -15.15
CA GLU A 674 22.26 -6.52 -15.37
C GLU A 674 22.65 -6.64 -16.85
N GLU A 675 21.69 -6.55 -17.77
CA GLU A 675 21.94 -6.53 -19.23
C GLU A 675 22.51 -5.19 -19.73
N LEU A 676 22.22 -4.07 -19.03
CA LEU A 676 22.65 -2.73 -19.41
C LEU A 676 24.01 -2.34 -18.83
N ALA A 677 24.34 -2.77 -17.61
CA ALA A 677 25.59 -2.43 -16.93
C ALA A 677 26.84 -2.63 -17.82
N PRO A 678 27.09 -3.80 -18.44
CA PRO A 678 28.25 -3.96 -19.31
C PRO A 678 28.22 -3.03 -20.53
N LYS A 679 27.04 -2.74 -21.09
CA LYS A 679 26.89 -1.85 -22.26
C LYS A 679 27.20 -0.40 -21.90
N LEU A 680 26.81 0.07 -20.71
CA LEU A 680 27.17 1.40 -20.22
C LEU A 680 28.67 1.50 -19.96
N ARG A 681 29.24 0.49 -19.29
CA ARG A 681 30.69 0.40 -19.05
C ARG A 681 31.51 0.46 -20.33
N ASP A 682 31.09 -0.30 -21.34
CA ASP A 682 31.79 -0.46 -22.61
C ASP A 682 31.42 0.66 -23.62
N GLY A 683 30.54 1.59 -23.25
CA GLY A 683 30.14 2.73 -24.09
C GLY A 683 29.23 2.37 -25.27
N THR A 684 28.57 1.21 -25.25
CA THR A 684 27.73 0.66 -26.33
C THR A 684 26.23 0.68 -26.03
N ALA A 685 25.83 1.19 -24.86
CA ALA A 685 24.42 1.29 -24.50
C ALA A 685 23.67 2.26 -25.45
N ALA A 686 22.53 1.79 -25.97
CA ALA A 686 21.64 2.60 -26.80
C ALA A 686 20.70 3.45 -25.91
N PRO A 687 20.12 4.55 -26.45
CA PRO A 687 19.15 5.35 -25.73
C PRO A 687 17.95 4.51 -25.30
N LEU A 688 17.53 4.64 -24.04
CA LEU A 688 16.48 3.82 -23.45
C LEU A 688 15.89 4.49 -22.20
N PRO A 689 14.56 4.62 -22.05
CA PRO A 689 13.94 5.05 -20.80
C PRO A 689 14.13 4.00 -19.70
N LEU A 690 14.35 4.47 -18.47
CA LEU A 690 14.63 3.65 -17.29
C LEU A 690 13.61 3.97 -16.18
N SER A 691 13.51 3.07 -15.20
CA SER A 691 12.91 3.40 -13.91
C SER A 691 13.99 3.78 -12.90
N ASN A 692 13.61 4.47 -11.82
CA ASN A 692 14.56 4.79 -10.74
C ASN A 692 15.17 3.53 -10.12
N ALA A 693 14.42 2.43 -10.03
CA ALA A 693 14.94 1.15 -9.53
C ALA A 693 16.05 0.59 -10.44
N VAL A 694 15.87 0.66 -11.77
CA VAL A 694 16.92 0.26 -12.74
C VAL A 694 18.17 1.11 -12.55
N VAL A 695 18.03 2.43 -12.33
CA VAL A 695 19.17 3.33 -12.07
C VAL A 695 19.92 2.94 -10.79
N THR A 696 19.18 2.67 -9.69
CA THR A 696 19.78 2.20 -8.44
C THR A 696 20.56 0.89 -8.64
N PHE A 697 19.97 -0.09 -9.35
CA PHE A 697 20.69 -1.34 -9.65
C PHE A 697 21.92 -1.09 -10.52
N LEU A 698 21.82 -0.25 -11.55
CA LEU A 698 22.96 0.10 -12.42
C LEU A 698 24.11 0.71 -11.61
N HIS A 699 23.81 1.57 -10.64
CA HIS A 699 24.81 2.13 -9.74
C HIS A 699 25.58 1.00 -9.02
N TYR A 700 24.89 0.12 -8.31
CA TYR A 700 25.53 -0.96 -7.55
C TYR A 700 26.24 -1.98 -8.46
N LEU A 701 25.69 -2.27 -9.65
CA LEU A 701 26.32 -3.18 -10.61
C LEU A 701 27.64 -2.65 -11.16
N LEU A 702 27.75 -1.34 -11.35
CA LEU A 702 28.96 -0.68 -11.87
C LEU A 702 29.95 -0.35 -10.74
N LEU A 703 29.46 -0.10 -9.52
CA LEU A 703 30.27 0.38 -8.39
C LEU A 703 31.58 -0.39 -8.14
N PRO A 704 31.65 -1.74 -8.19
CA PRO A 704 32.91 -2.47 -7.97
C PRO A 704 34.01 -2.14 -8.98
N GLU A 705 33.64 -1.80 -10.22
CA GLU A 705 34.58 -1.39 -11.24
C GLU A 705 34.97 0.07 -11.09
N LEU A 706 34.02 0.92 -10.69
CA LEU A 706 34.23 2.36 -10.48
C LEU A 706 35.05 2.67 -9.22
N ARG A 707 35.02 1.80 -8.21
CA ARG A 707 35.91 1.87 -7.03
C ARG A 707 37.38 1.61 -7.39
N ARG A 708 37.68 1.09 -8.59
CA ARG A 708 39.06 1.04 -9.06
C ARG A 708 39.44 2.47 -9.43
N ASP A 709 40.39 3.05 -8.68
CA ASP A 709 40.85 4.45 -8.74
C ASP A 709 41.17 5.01 -10.15
N ASP A 710 41.22 4.17 -11.17
CA ASP A 710 41.59 4.53 -12.53
C ASP A 710 40.52 4.33 -13.60
N PHE A 711 39.29 3.88 -13.30
CA PHE A 711 38.29 3.61 -14.35
C PHE A 711 38.00 4.85 -15.22
N TYR A 712 37.48 5.92 -14.63
CA TYR A 712 37.16 7.16 -15.36
C TYR A 712 38.42 7.82 -15.92
N ARG A 713 39.54 7.73 -15.19
CA ARG A 713 40.84 8.22 -15.66
C ARG A 713 41.31 7.49 -16.92
N LYS A 714 41.15 6.16 -16.99
CA LYS A 714 41.48 5.34 -18.16
C LYS A 714 40.60 5.71 -19.35
N GLN A 715 39.30 5.88 -19.14
CA GLN A 715 38.39 6.34 -20.19
C GLN A 715 38.84 7.69 -20.76
N VAL A 716 39.19 8.65 -19.89
CA VAL A 716 39.71 9.96 -20.30
C VAL A 716 41.02 9.83 -21.07
N VAL A 717 41.98 9.05 -20.57
CA VAL A 717 43.27 8.85 -21.25
C VAL A 717 43.08 8.21 -22.62
N GLN A 718 42.24 7.17 -22.72
CA GLN A 718 41.97 6.47 -23.98
C GLN A 718 41.30 7.40 -25.00
N ALA A 719 40.30 8.18 -24.58
CA ALA A 719 39.63 9.14 -25.46
C ALA A 719 40.60 10.24 -25.94
N LEU A 720 41.41 10.81 -25.05
CA LEU A 720 42.42 11.81 -25.42
C LEU A 720 43.54 11.26 -26.33
N GLN A 721 43.87 9.97 -26.22
CA GLN A 721 44.80 9.33 -27.16
C GLN A 721 44.23 9.22 -28.58
N GLN A 722 42.90 9.13 -28.71
CA GLN A 722 42.21 9.05 -29.99
C GLN A 722 41.95 10.43 -30.60
N GLU A 723 41.55 11.39 -29.78
CA GLU A 723 41.09 12.72 -30.22
C GLU A 723 42.19 13.79 -30.21
N GLY A 724 43.25 13.61 -29.40
CA GLY A 724 44.28 14.62 -29.16
C GLY A 724 43.83 15.74 -28.23
N LEU A 725 44.74 16.69 -27.94
CA LEU A 725 44.40 17.91 -27.20
C LEU A 725 43.97 19.01 -28.17
N PRO A 726 42.83 19.69 -27.93
CA PRO A 726 42.43 20.81 -28.76
C PRO A 726 43.34 22.02 -28.53
N GLU A 727 43.44 22.89 -29.54
CA GLU A 727 44.21 24.14 -29.45
C GLU A 727 43.77 24.99 -28.26
N GLY A 728 44.70 25.46 -27.43
CA GLY A 728 44.42 26.28 -26.24
C GLY A 728 44.03 25.50 -24.98
N ILE A 729 44.19 24.17 -24.99
CA ILE A 729 44.25 23.34 -23.77
C ILE A 729 45.66 22.76 -23.64
N ASP A 730 46.36 23.13 -22.57
CA ASP A 730 47.71 22.66 -22.26
C ASP A 730 47.68 21.65 -21.12
N ARG A 731 48.59 20.66 -21.16
CA ARG A 731 48.78 19.71 -20.05
C ARG A 731 49.98 20.13 -19.20
N ARG A 732 49.76 20.33 -17.90
CA ARG A 732 50.82 20.64 -16.92
C ARG A 732 51.65 19.40 -16.55
N GLN A 733 52.79 19.62 -15.92
CA GLN A 733 53.69 18.56 -15.43
C GLN A 733 53.03 17.65 -14.39
N ASP A 734 52.11 18.19 -13.59
CA ASP A 734 51.31 17.44 -12.61
C ASP A 734 50.18 16.60 -13.25
N GLY A 735 49.99 16.73 -14.57
CA GLY A 735 48.98 16.02 -15.33
C GLY A 735 47.63 16.72 -15.42
N SER A 736 47.42 17.86 -14.77
CA SER A 736 46.22 18.69 -14.92
C SER A 736 46.17 19.35 -16.29
N PHE A 737 44.95 19.62 -16.78
CA PHE A 737 44.72 20.32 -18.04
C PHE A 737 44.25 21.73 -17.77
N VAL A 738 44.79 22.69 -18.50
CA VAL A 738 44.48 24.11 -18.31
C VAL A 738 44.15 24.80 -19.62
N SER A 739 43.22 25.74 -19.53
CA SER A 739 42.93 26.72 -20.58
C SER A 739 43.38 28.10 -20.12
N ARG A 740 43.95 28.90 -21.02
CA ARG A 740 44.33 30.28 -20.75
C ARG A 740 43.23 31.26 -21.16
N LEU A 741 42.72 32.01 -20.19
CA LEU A 741 41.84 33.14 -20.45
C LEU A 741 42.61 34.30 -21.09
N PRO A 742 41.93 35.21 -21.83
CA PRO A 742 42.55 36.45 -22.27
C PRO A 742 43.14 37.22 -21.06
N GLY A 743 44.41 37.60 -21.15
CA GLY A 743 45.13 38.23 -20.02
C GLY A 743 45.96 37.26 -19.16
N GLY A 744 46.01 35.96 -19.51
CA GLY A 744 47.00 35.02 -18.97
C GLY A 744 46.60 34.21 -17.74
N PHE A 745 45.34 34.30 -17.30
CA PHE A 745 44.83 33.45 -16.21
C PHE A 745 44.67 32.01 -16.69
N GLU A 746 45.28 31.06 -15.99
CA GLU A 746 45.09 29.63 -16.23
C GLU A 746 43.89 29.10 -15.44
N VAL A 747 43.00 28.37 -16.13
CA VAL A 747 41.82 27.74 -15.55
C VAL A 747 41.92 26.24 -15.80
N GLU A 748 41.87 25.45 -14.71
CA GLU A 748 41.84 24.00 -14.81
C GLU A 748 40.53 23.51 -15.44
N MET A 749 40.65 22.61 -16.41
CA MET A 749 39.53 21.95 -17.06
C MET A 749 39.67 20.44 -16.93
N VAL A 750 38.53 19.76 -16.93
CA VAL A 750 38.46 18.30 -16.97
C VAL A 750 37.81 17.86 -18.27
N TYR A 751 38.23 16.70 -18.77
CA TYR A 751 37.68 16.11 -19.99
C TYR A 751 36.63 15.07 -19.63
N VAL A 752 35.46 15.20 -20.24
CA VAL A 752 34.33 14.28 -20.13
C VAL A 752 34.18 13.59 -21.49
N PRO A 753 34.46 12.28 -21.61
CA PRO A 753 34.41 11.58 -22.89
C PRO A 753 33.00 11.54 -23.51
N ALA A 754 32.93 11.37 -24.83
CA ALA A 754 31.71 11.02 -25.54
C ALA A 754 31.12 9.67 -25.05
N GLY A 755 29.89 9.37 -25.43
CA GLY A 755 29.25 8.08 -25.20
C GLY A 755 28.06 8.12 -24.23
N PRO A 756 27.45 6.95 -23.96
CA PRO A 756 26.21 6.84 -23.22
C PRO A 756 26.40 7.13 -21.73
N PHE A 757 25.37 7.72 -21.11
CA PHE A 757 25.27 7.88 -19.66
C PHE A 757 23.80 7.94 -19.22
N ILE A 758 23.58 7.75 -17.93
CA ILE A 758 22.25 7.87 -17.32
C ILE A 758 21.96 9.34 -17.03
N TYR A 759 20.90 9.87 -17.64
CA TYR A 759 20.43 11.25 -17.52
C TYR A 759 19.05 11.30 -16.85
N GLY A 760 18.86 12.23 -15.92
CA GLY A 760 17.61 12.38 -15.16
C GLY A 760 17.43 11.28 -14.10
N GLY A 761 16.26 11.25 -13.45
CA GLY A 761 15.96 10.32 -12.36
C GLY A 761 15.41 11.00 -11.13
N GLN A 762 15.47 10.30 -10.00
CA GLN A 762 14.96 10.75 -8.71
C GLN A 762 15.44 12.17 -8.38
N TYR A 763 14.51 13.02 -7.94
CA TYR A 763 14.66 14.45 -7.68
C TYR A 763 14.89 15.35 -8.91
N GLY A 764 15.12 14.78 -10.10
CA GLY A 764 15.44 15.54 -11.32
C GLY A 764 14.27 16.08 -12.13
N GLY A 765 13.02 15.81 -11.74
CA GLY A 765 11.83 16.23 -12.50
C GLY A 765 11.72 15.67 -13.93
N LYS A 766 12.63 14.75 -14.31
CA LYS A 766 12.68 14.05 -15.60
C LYS A 766 12.81 12.55 -15.35
N THR A 767 12.03 11.76 -16.08
CA THR A 767 12.15 10.28 -16.09
C THR A 767 13.59 9.90 -16.46
N PRO A 768 14.22 8.98 -15.70
CA PRO A 768 15.60 8.59 -16.00
C PRO A 768 15.68 7.87 -17.34
N GLN A 769 16.77 8.09 -18.06
CA GLN A 769 17.00 7.47 -19.38
C GLN A 769 18.48 7.38 -19.69
N ILE A 770 18.85 6.44 -20.55
CA ILE A 770 20.16 6.44 -21.21
C ILE A 770 20.10 7.44 -22.35
N VAL A 771 21.05 8.37 -22.39
CA VAL A 771 21.27 9.29 -23.52
C VAL A 771 22.73 9.21 -23.96
N ILE A 772 23.02 9.63 -25.19
CA ILE A 772 24.37 9.61 -25.77
C ILE A 772 24.88 11.04 -25.87
N LEU A 773 26.02 11.31 -25.23
CA LEU A 773 26.78 12.53 -25.49
C LEU A 773 27.64 12.30 -26.75
N GLU A 774 27.27 12.91 -27.86
CA GLU A 774 27.88 12.66 -29.19
C GLU A 774 29.37 13.04 -29.30
N LYS A 775 29.81 14.03 -28.51
CA LYS A 775 31.19 14.53 -28.50
C LYS A 775 31.70 14.66 -27.08
N GLY A 776 33.01 14.49 -26.92
CA GLY A 776 33.64 14.83 -25.66
C GLY A 776 33.51 16.31 -25.33
N LEU A 777 33.71 16.62 -24.06
CA LEU A 777 33.55 17.96 -23.52
C LEU A 777 34.70 18.29 -22.57
N TRP A 778 35.33 19.43 -22.78
CA TRP A 778 36.13 20.08 -21.76
C TRP A 778 35.23 20.96 -20.90
N ILE A 779 35.24 20.77 -19.59
CA ILE A 779 34.45 21.59 -18.66
C ILE A 779 35.36 22.13 -17.56
N ASP A 780 35.10 23.36 -17.12
CA ASP A 780 35.86 23.96 -16.03
C ASP A 780 35.72 23.09 -14.77
N LYS A 781 36.87 22.80 -14.16
CA LYS A 781 36.94 21.97 -12.95
C LYS A 781 36.15 22.58 -11.80
N MET A 782 36.16 23.91 -11.71
CA MET A 782 35.54 24.72 -10.65
C MET A 782 34.54 25.71 -11.27
N PRO A 783 33.55 26.19 -10.50
CA PRO A 783 32.78 27.38 -10.88
C PRO A 783 33.68 28.59 -11.12
N VAL A 784 33.23 29.52 -11.97
CA VAL A 784 33.96 30.75 -12.27
C VAL A 784 34.12 31.57 -10.99
N THR A 785 35.35 31.99 -10.68
CA THR A 785 35.61 32.77 -9.46
C THR A 785 35.40 34.26 -9.68
N ALA A 786 35.18 35.00 -8.59
CA ALA A 786 35.12 36.46 -8.64
C ALA A 786 36.43 37.08 -9.20
N ALA A 787 37.60 36.48 -8.99
CA ALA A 787 38.87 36.89 -9.59
C ALA A 787 38.86 36.78 -11.12
N GLN A 788 38.39 35.64 -11.64
CA GLN A 788 38.30 35.39 -13.08
C GLN A 788 37.30 36.36 -13.72
N PHE A 789 36.14 36.55 -13.10
CA PHE A 789 35.13 37.49 -13.57
C PHE A 789 35.61 38.95 -13.51
N PHE A 790 36.36 39.32 -12.48
CA PHE A 790 37.00 40.63 -12.40
C PHE A 790 37.98 40.87 -13.56
N ALA A 791 38.76 39.86 -13.95
CA ALA A 791 39.66 39.95 -15.11
C ALA A 791 38.89 40.22 -16.41
N PHE A 792 37.76 39.53 -16.61
CA PHE A 792 36.84 39.77 -17.73
C PHE A 792 36.33 41.20 -17.75
N VAL A 793 35.75 41.68 -16.63
CA VAL A 793 35.20 43.04 -16.52
C VAL A 793 36.28 44.08 -16.79
N LYS A 794 37.48 43.90 -16.22
CA LYS A 794 38.62 44.79 -16.44
C LYS A 794 39.09 44.82 -17.90
N ALA A 795 39.11 43.67 -18.57
CA ALA A 795 39.58 43.56 -19.95
C ALA A 795 38.59 44.13 -20.98
N THR A 796 37.29 44.12 -20.67
CA THR A 796 36.22 44.42 -21.62
C THR A 796 35.43 45.68 -21.29
N ASN A 797 35.63 46.26 -20.10
CA ASN A 797 34.75 47.28 -19.51
C ASN A 797 33.27 46.85 -19.47
N PHE A 798 33.02 45.55 -19.31
CA PHE A 798 31.68 44.99 -19.27
C PHE A 798 30.91 45.48 -18.04
N VAL A 799 29.65 45.88 -18.24
CA VAL A 799 28.72 46.26 -17.16
C VAL A 799 27.64 45.20 -17.08
N THR A 800 27.55 44.55 -15.93
CA THR A 800 26.61 43.44 -15.68
C THR A 800 25.16 43.91 -15.68
N GLU A 801 24.22 42.99 -15.87
CA GLU A 801 22.79 43.31 -15.74
C GLU A 801 22.43 43.80 -14.33
N ALA A 802 23.07 43.24 -13.30
CA ALA A 802 22.92 43.71 -11.92
C ALA A 802 23.27 45.20 -11.78
N GLU A 803 24.38 45.63 -12.38
CA GLU A 803 24.84 47.03 -12.38
C GLU A 803 23.95 47.94 -13.24
N LYS A 804 23.35 47.42 -14.33
CA LYS A 804 22.44 48.19 -15.21
C LYS A 804 21.05 48.43 -14.60
N SER A 805 20.49 47.43 -13.92
CA SER A 805 19.03 47.31 -13.74
C SER A 805 18.57 47.28 -12.28
N GLY A 806 19.27 47.96 -11.37
CA GLY A 806 18.81 48.15 -9.99
C GLY A 806 19.26 47.10 -8.98
N GLY A 807 20.34 46.35 -9.26
CA GLY A 807 21.02 45.46 -8.32
C GLY A 807 20.40 44.08 -8.12
N GLY A 808 21.12 43.21 -7.45
CA GLY A 808 20.87 41.79 -7.17
C GLY A 808 19.62 41.51 -6.35
N TRP A 809 19.03 40.32 -6.53
CA TRP A 809 18.08 39.77 -5.56
C TRP A 809 18.85 39.26 -4.34
N THR A 810 18.42 39.70 -3.16
CA THR A 810 18.97 39.26 -1.89
C THR A 810 17.89 39.24 -0.81
N LEU A 811 18.19 38.59 0.31
CA LEU A 811 17.28 38.50 1.44
C LEU A 811 17.44 39.71 2.36
N VAL A 812 16.37 40.49 2.53
CA VAL A 812 16.35 41.64 3.44
C VAL A 812 15.20 41.51 4.43
N GLY A 813 15.55 41.14 5.67
CA GLY A 813 14.58 40.94 6.74
C GLY A 813 13.68 39.72 6.55
N GLY A 814 14.15 38.69 5.84
CA GLY A 814 13.39 37.49 5.52
C GLY A 814 12.65 37.53 4.17
N ASP A 815 12.57 38.71 3.53
CA ASP A 815 11.95 38.86 2.21
C ASP A 815 12.99 38.92 1.09
N TRP A 816 12.69 38.28 -0.03
CA TRP A 816 13.43 38.48 -1.27
C TRP A 816 13.18 39.87 -1.83
N LYS A 817 14.23 40.68 -1.89
CA LYS A 817 14.16 42.06 -2.40
C LYS A 817 15.31 42.30 -3.35
N GLN A 818 15.00 43.04 -4.41
CA GLN A 818 16.01 43.58 -5.27
C GLN A 818 16.72 44.74 -4.58
N VAL A 819 18.03 44.63 -4.37
CA VAL A 819 18.83 45.61 -3.64
C VAL A 819 19.86 46.23 -4.57
N LYS A 820 19.77 47.55 -4.76
CA LYS A 820 20.60 48.32 -5.69
C LYS A 820 22.10 48.14 -5.48
N GLN A 821 22.53 47.93 -4.25
CA GLN A 821 23.93 47.72 -3.88
C GLN A 821 24.39 46.27 -4.07
N ALA A 822 23.47 45.31 -4.21
CA ALA A 822 23.82 43.93 -4.48
C ALA A 822 24.30 43.82 -5.93
N THR A 823 25.56 43.44 -6.12
CA THR A 823 26.16 43.20 -7.44
C THR A 823 27.21 42.11 -7.28
N TRP A 824 27.80 41.61 -8.36
CA TRP A 824 28.89 40.64 -8.25
C TRP A 824 30.07 41.13 -7.38
N ARG A 825 30.25 42.46 -7.23
CA ARG A 825 31.27 43.08 -6.36
C ARG A 825 30.90 43.11 -4.87
N ASN A 826 29.60 43.16 -4.57
CA ASN A 826 29.06 43.13 -3.21
C ASN A 826 27.79 42.26 -3.17
N PRO A 827 27.91 40.93 -3.29
CA PRO A 827 26.75 40.08 -3.57
C PRO A 827 25.64 40.10 -2.54
N PHE A 828 26.01 40.34 -1.28
CA PHE A 828 25.13 40.34 -0.12
C PHE A 828 24.78 41.77 0.35
N ALA A 829 25.17 42.80 -0.40
CA ALA A 829 24.96 44.22 -0.08
C ALA A 829 25.45 44.62 1.33
N LEU A 830 26.58 44.08 1.77
CA LEU A 830 27.12 44.31 3.12
C LEU A 830 27.80 45.69 3.21
N LYS A 831 27.54 46.43 4.30
CA LYS A 831 27.96 47.83 4.48
C LYS A 831 29.48 48.06 4.50
N ASN A 832 30.30 47.02 4.72
CA ASN A 832 31.77 47.11 4.84
C ASN A 832 32.51 45.99 4.09
N GLN A 833 31.90 45.41 3.05
CA GLN A 833 32.56 44.37 2.25
C GLN A 833 33.37 45.03 1.12
N THR A 834 34.68 45.18 1.35
CA THR A 834 35.68 45.52 0.32
C THR A 834 36.31 44.24 -0.21
N GLU A 835 36.12 43.94 -1.51
CA GLU A 835 36.88 43.00 -2.38
C GLU A 835 37.57 41.77 -1.74
N LYS A 836 36.97 41.09 -0.76
CA LYS A 836 37.67 40.09 0.08
C LYS A 836 37.50 38.61 -0.32
N ASN A 837 36.69 38.28 -1.33
CA ASN A 837 36.33 36.89 -1.66
C ASN A 837 36.60 36.56 -3.14
N LEU A 838 37.77 36.94 -3.65
CA LEU A 838 38.13 36.74 -5.05
C LEU A 838 38.23 35.26 -5.47
N ASP A 839 38.43 34.36 -4.51
CA ASP A 839 38.51 32.91 -4.69
C ASP A 839 37.18 32.17 -4.43
N HIS A 840 36.10 32.91 -4.16
CA HIS A 840 34.74 32.38 -4.10
C HIS A 840 34.10 32.38 -5.51
N PRO A 841 33.04 31.58 -5.74
CA PRO A 841 32.29 31.64 -7.00
C PRO A 841 31.71 33.04 -7.22
N VAL A 842 31.74 33.50 -8.47
CA VAL A 842 31.02 34.71 -8.85
C VAL A 842 29.52 34.45 -8.78
N VAL A 843 28.79 35.38 -8.17
CA VAL A 843 27.33 35.34 -8.00
C VAL A 843 26.74 36.72 -8.34
N GLN A 844 25.41 36.87 -8.29
CA GLN A 844 24.70 38.06 -8.79
C GLN A 844 24.96 38.31 -10.28
N VAL A 845 25.13 37.22 -11.05
CA VAL A 845 25.33 37.24 -12.50
C VAL A 845 24.13 36.60 -13.18
N SER A 846 23.62 37.29 -14.20
CA SER A 846 22.55 36.76 -15.05
C SER A 846 23.08 35.69 -16.01
N TRP A 847 22.17 34.96 -16.65
CA TRP A 847 22.53 34.02 -17.71
C TRP A 847 23.23 34.73 -18.88
N ASN A 848 22.82 35.98 -19.18
CA ASN A 848 23.42 36.81 -20.22
C ASN A 848 24.85 37.25 -19.85
N ASP A 849 25.08 37.62 -18.58
CA ASP A 849 26.41 37.96 -18.07
C ASP A 849 27.35 36.75 -18.15
N ALA A 850 26.84 35.57 -17.77
CA ALA A 850 27.58 34.32 -17.84
C ALA A 850 27.96 33.96 -19.29
N GLN A 851 27.04 34.07 -20.24
CA GLN A 851 27.35 33.89 -21.66
C GLN A 851 28.40 34.88 -22.20
N ALA A 852 28.32 36.15 -21.80
CA ALA A 852 29.29 37.17 -22.20
C ALA A 852 30.70 36.82 -21.70
N PHE A 853 30.81 36.34 -20.45
CA PHE A 853 32.06 35.82 -19.91
C PHE A 853 32.56 34.60 -20.70
N CYS A 854 31.70 33.59 -20.93
CA CYS A 854 32.08 32.39 -21.67
C CYS A 854 32.62 32.75 -23.06
N LYS A 855 31.94 33.64 -23.78
CA LYS A 855 32.37 34.11 -25.09
C LYS A 855 33.75 34.77 -25.05
N TRP A 856 33.99 35.64 -24.06
CA TRP A 856 35.30 36.27 -23.86
C TRP A 856 36.38 35.22 -23.55
N ALA A 857 36.04 34.21 -22.76
CA ALA A 857 36.93 33.11 -22.41
C ALA A 857 37.20 32.12 -23.57
N GLY A 858 36.55 32.27 -24.74
CA GLY A 858 36.62 31.29 -25.83
C GLY A 858 35.91 29.98 -25.51
N LYS A 859 34.88 30.05 -24.67
CA LYS A 859 34.11 28.92 -24.11
C LYS A 859 32.61 29.15 -24.30
N VAL A 860 31.80 28.23 -23.81
CA VAL A 860 30.33 28.30 -23.75
C VAL A 860 29.83 27.92 -22.36
N LEU A 861 28.56 28.18 -22.05
CA LEU A 861 27.91 27.50 -20.92
C LEU A 861 27.69 26.02 -21.29
N PRO A 862 27.77 25.07 -20.34
CA PRO A 862 27.40 23.69 -20.60
C PRO A 862 25.92 23.57 -20.92
N THR A 863 25.54 22.56 -21.70
CA THR A 863 24.16 22.05 -21.70
C THR A 863 23.86 21.33 -20.39
N GLU A 864 22.58 21.17 -20.07
CA GLU A 864 22.10 20.43 -18.91
C GLU A 864 22.65 18.99 -18.90
N GLN A 865 22.64 18.31 -20.05
CA GLN A 865 23.18 16.95 -20.20
C GLN A 865 24.70 16.91 -20.01
N GLN A 866 25.41 17.89 -20.58
CA GLN A 866 26.86 18.01 -20.42
C GLN A 866 27.25 18.23 -18.96
N TRP A 867 26.54 19.12 -18.27
CA TRP A 867 26.73 19.37 -16.85
C TRP A 867 26.46 18.10 -16.03
N GLU A 868 25.31 17.44 -16.26
CA GLU A 868 24.96 16.23 -15.52
C GLU A 868 25.98 15.11 -15.71
N LYS A 869 26.41 14.83 -16.95
CA LYS A 869 27.43 13.80 -17.20
C LYS A 869 28.74 14.13 -16.49
N ALA A 870 29.18 15.39 -16.54
CA ALA A 870 30.39 15.84 -15.88
C ALA A 870 30.36 15.63 -14.35
N SER A 871 29.20 15.86 -13.73
CA SER A 871 28.99 15.73 -12.29
C SER A 871 28.67 14.30 -11.85
N ARG A 872 27.99 13.52 -12.69
CA ARG A 872 27.40 12.22 -12.33
C ARG A 872 28.21 11.02 -12.81
N GLY A 873 28.92 11.10 -13.93
CA GLY A 873 29.49 9.92 -14.57
C GLY A 873 28.44 9.11 -15.33
N ILE A 874 28.66 7.79 -15.44
CA ILE A 874 27.79 6.87 -16.20
C ILE A 874 26.87 6.02 -15.33
N ASP A 875 27.09 6.02 -14.01
CA ASP A 875 26.59 5.02 -13.07
C ASP A 875 25.32 5.45 -12.34
N GLY A 876 24.75 6.59 -12.69
CA GLY A 876 23.49 7.03 -12.12
C GLY A 876 23.56 7.44 -10.65
N ARG A 877 24.77 7.65 -10.10
CA ARG A 877 24.95 8.12 -8.71
C ARG A 877 24.12 9.36 -8.40
N ARG A 878 23.70 9.49 -7.13
CA ARG A 878 22.81 10.58 -6.72
C ARG A 878 23.55 11.90 -6.52
N TRP A 879 24.73 11.88 -5.91
CA TRP A 879 25.62 13.03 -5.72
C TRP A 879 26.98 12.80 -6.38
N PRO A 880 27.81 13.83 -6.60
CA PRO A 880 29.07 13.67 -7.33
C PRO A 880 30.00 12.60 -6.72
N TRP A 881 30.00 12.50 -5.38
CA TRP A 881 30.81 11.56 -4.62
C TRP A 881 30.19 10.16 -4.47
N GLY A 882 28.94 9.93 -4.87
CA GLY A 882 28.32 8.61 -4.77
C GLY A 882 26.82 8.64 -4.49
N TYR A 883 26.31 7.54 -3.94
CA TYR A 883 24.88 7.38 -3.65
C TYR A 883 24.47 7.86 -2.26
N THR A 884 25.41 7.94 -1.31
CA THR A 884 25.15 8.29 0.09
C THR A 884 25.33 9.78 0.34
N TRP A 885 24.35 10.38 1.03
CA TRP A 885 24.46 11.76 1.45
C TRP A 885 25.53 11.91 2.53
N ASN A 886 26.33 12.96 2.42
CA ASN A 886 27.19 13.41 3.50
C ASN A 886 27.22 14.94 3.51
N ARG A 887 26.66 15.55 4.56
CA ARG A 887 26.59 17.01 4.69
C ARG A 887 27.95 17.71 4.64
N ASN A 888 29.04 17.00 4.96
CA ASN A 888 30.39 17.55 4.97
C ASN A 888 31.07 17.52 3.59
N ASN A 889 30.39 17.01 2.56
CA ASN A 889 30.94 16.90 1.21
C ASN A 889 30.57 18.09 0.30
N CYS A 890 29.72 19.01 0.76
CA CYS A 890 29.36 20.20 0.00
C CYS A 890 28.89 21.34 0.91
N ASN A 891 28.97 22.56 0.39
CA ASN A 891 28.36 23.73 1.01
C ASN A 891 26.83 23.72 0.79
N SER A 892 26.05 23.38 1.82
CA SER A 892 24.58 23.25 1.78
C SER A 892 23.92 23.73 3.07
N ALA A 893 22.58 23.80 3.12
CA ALA A 893 21.89 24.20 4.35
C ALA A 893 22.22 23.24 5.51
N SER A 894 22.33 21.94 5.22
CA SER A 894 22.69 20.92 6.20
C SER A 894 24.11 21.06 6.75
N TYR A 895 25.05 21.54 5.93
CA TYR A 895 26.39 21.88 6.39
C TYR A 895 26.33 22.98 7.46
N TRP A 896 25.62 24.09 7.17
CA TRP A 896 25.51 25.24 8.08
C TRP A 896 24.63 24.97 9.32
N ALA A 897 23.65 24.07 9.19
CA ALA A 897 22.80 23.64 10.30
C ALA A 897 23.46 22.61 11.21
N GLU A 898 24.60 22.04 10.79
CA GLU A 898 25.32 20.94 11.45
C GLU A 898 24.47 19.67 11.62
N ARG A 899 23.41 19.52 10.82
CA ARG A 899 22.48 18.40 10.80
C ARG A 899 21.82 18.25 9.43
N ASP A 900 21.36 17.06 9.11
CA ASP A 900 20.67 16.83 7.82
C ASP A 900 19.27 17.45 7.84
N LEU A 901 18.91 18.13 6.74
CA LEU A 901 17.65 18.89 6.62
C LEU A 901 16.84 18.35 5.42
N TRP A 902 16.25 17.18 5.58
CA TRP A 902 15.57 16.46 4.50
C TRP A 902 14.16 17.01 4.24
N ASP A 903 13.39 17.23 5.30
CA ASP A 903 12.00 17.66 5.20
C ASP A 903 11.90 19.18 5.11
N TYR A 904 11.05 19.67 4.20
CA TYR A 904 10.86 21.11 4.03
C TYR A 904 10.21 21.74 5.26
N GLU A 905 9.09 21.17 5.75
CA GLU A 905 8.29 21.76 6.83
C GLU A 905 8.89 21.47 8.22
N LYS A 906 9.47 20.28 8.42
CA LYS A 906 9.98 19.84 9.73
C LYS A 906 11.42 20.27 10.00
N ASP A 907 12.25 20.33 8.97
CA ASP A 907 13.70 20.55 9.14
C ASP A 907 14.15 21.89 8.56
N TRP A 908 13.98 22.07 7.25
CA TRP A 908 14.61 23.17 6.52
C TRP A 908 13.95 24.52 6.80
N LYS A 909 12.62 24.61 6.72
CA LYS A 909 11.87 25.86 6.94
C LYS A 909 12.05 26.39 8.37
N PRO A 910 11.96 25.56 9.44
CA PRO A 910 12.27 26.03 10.78
C PRO A 910 13.69 26.57 10.92
N TRP A 911 14.68 25.92 10.31
CA TRP A 911 16.06 26.41 10.28
C TRP A 911 16.17 27.75 9.53
N TRP A 912 15.60 27.83 8.32
CA TRP A 912 15.66 29.00 7.45
C TRP A 912 14.96 30.23 8.03
N GLU A 913 13.80 30.07 8.66
CA GLU A 913 13.02 31.18 9.19
C GLU A 913 13.48 31.63 10.58
N ASN A 914 13.98 30.70 11.42
CA ASN A 914 14.22 30.98 12.83
C ASN A 914 15.68 30.96 13.26
N GLU A 915 16.52 30.11 12.66
CA GLU A 915 17.93 29.97 13.04
C GLU A 915 18.85 30.78 12.14
N TYR A 916 18.63 30.69 10.82
CA TYR A 916 19.47 31.37 9.84
C TYR A 916 19.54 32.88 10.06
N PRO A 917 18.42 33.61 10.25
CA PRO A 917 18.46 35.06 10.40
C PRO A 917 19.22 35.51 11.65
N LYS A 918 19.24 34.68 12.71
CA LYS A 918 19.91 34.99 13.98
C LYS A 918 21.42 34.73 13.91
N LYS A 919 21.84 33.67 13.24
CA LYS A 919 23.23 33.20 13.23
C LYS A 919 24.04 33.73 12.04
N PHE A 920 23.41 33.90 10.88
CA PHE A 920 24.10 34.02 9.60
C PHE A 920 23.78 35.29 8.81
N THR A 921 22.74 36.06 9.16
CA THR A 921 22.45 37.35 8.51
C THR A 921 23.68 38.25 8.50
N GLY A 922 23.98 38.83 7.33
CA GLY A 922 25.11 39.74 7.16
C GLY A 922 26.46 39.06 6.97
N ARG A 923 26.48 37.74 6.70
CA ARG A 923 27.69 36.97 6.39
C ARG A 923 27.71 36.55 4.93
N VAL A 924 28.92 36.24 4.45
CA VAL A 924 29.13 35.59 3.16
C VAL A 924 28.98 34.09 3.37
N MET A 925 28.07 33.47 2.63
CA MET A 925 27.72 32.06 2.82
C MET A 925 28.26 31.13 1.73
N THR A 926 28.60 31.68 0.56
CA THR A 926 29.46 30.98 -0.41
C THR A 926 30.80 30.66 0.23
N MET A 927 31.45 29.58 -0.20
CA MET A 927 32.81 29.21 0.19
C MET A 927 33.77 29.33 -1.00
N LYS A 928 35.07 29.37 -0.69
CA LYS A 928 36.13 29.26 -1.68
C LYS A 928 35.89 28.07 -2.61
N VAL A 929 36.09 28.26 -3.90
CA VAL A 929 35.96 27.14 -4.85
C VAL A 929 36.96 26.04 -4.54
N GLY A 930 36.52 24.80 -4.56
CA GLY A 930 37.35 23.64 -4.26
C GLY A 930 37.62 23.41 -2.77
N GLN A 931 36.86 24.04 -1.87
CA GLN A 931 36.92 23.77 -0.43
C GLN A 931 36.67 22.29 -0.12
N PHE A 932 35.86 21.62 -0.94
CA PHE A 932 35.52 20.19 -0.85
C PHE A 932 36.17 19.35 -1.96
N ALA A 933 37.36 19.76 -2.44
CA ALA A 933 38.02 19.11 -3.57
C ALA A 933 38.45 17.64 -3.33
N ASP A 934 38.31 17.12 -2.10
CA ASP A 934 38.54 15.71 -1.78
C ASP A 934 37.39 14.79 -2.23
N VAL A 935 36.24 15.35 -2.60
CA VAL A 935 34.99 14.62 -2.92
C VAL A 935 34.42 15.03 -4.28
N ASN A 936 35.26 14.97 -5.31
CA ASN A 936 34.95 15.39 -6.68
C ASN A 936 33.99 14.45 -7.40
N SER A 937 33.44 14.96 -8.50
CA SER A 937 32.79 14.12 -9.50
C SER A 937 33.76 13.07 -10.06
N PRO A 938 33.25 12.02 -10.71
CA PRO A 938 34.09 10.98 -11.32
C PRO A 938 35.13 11.47 -12.32
N TYR A 939 34.80 12.54 -13.03
CA TYR A 939 35.68 13.18 -14.01
C TYR A 939 36.55 14.28 -13.39
N GLY A 940 36.40 14.55 -12.09
CA GLY A 940 37.19 15.52 -11.34
C GLY A 940 36.57 16.91 -11.22
N CYS A 941 35.29 17.10 -11.58
CA CYS A 941 34.60 18.36 -11.32
C CYS A 941 34.42 18.57 -9.82
N CYS A 942 34.80 19.74 -9.34
CA CYS A 942 34.63 20.18 -7.97
C CYS A 942 33.37 21.06 -7.85
N ASP A 943 32.84 21.15 -6.64
CA ASP A 943 31.66 21.96 -6.29
C ASP A 943 30.46 21.74 -7.23
N SER A 944 30.31 20.54 -7.81
CA SER A 944 29.14 20.16 -8.61
C SER A 944 27.93 19.76 -7.74
N ALA A 945 27.95 20.16 -6.48
CA ALA A 945 26.89 19.98 -5.49
C ALA A 945 27.08 21.09 -4.45
N GLY A 946 26.03 21.87 -4.21
CA GLY A 946 26.04 23.00 -3.29
C GLY A 946 26.91 24.17 -3.74
N ASN A 947 27.23 25.03 -2.78
CA ASN A 947 27.89 26.33 -2.96
C ASN A 947 27.05 27.33 -3.77
N VAL A 948 26.88 27.12 -5.08
CA VAL A 948 26.06 27.97 -5.95
C VAL A 948 25.35 27.14 -7.01
N TRP A 949 24.16 27.56 -7.38
CA TRP A 949 23.51 27.11 -8.60
C TRP A 949 24.33 27.49 -9.82
N GLU A 950 24.25 26.69 -10.88
CA GLU A 950 25.00 26.93 -12.10
C GLU A 950 24.11 27.00 -13.33
N TRP A 951 24.24 28.09 -14.09
CA TRP A 951 23.55 28.28 -15.35
C TRP A 951 23.94 27.24 -16.41
N CYS A 952 22.91 26.67 -17.08
CA CYS A 952 23.05 25.86 -18.29
C CYS A 952 22.47 26.60 -19.51
N THR A 953 22.83 26.15 -20.72
CA THR A 953 22.31 26.76 -21.97
C THR A 953 20.84 26.45 -22.22
N ASP A 954 20.36 25.29 -21.79
CA ASP A 954 19.04 24.77 -22.09
C ASP A 954 17.91 25.63 -21.52
N TYR A 955 16.81 25.69 -22.26
CA TYR A 955 15.54 26.13 -21.71
C TYR A 955 14.97 25.03 -20.80
N TYR A 956 14.28 25.43 -19.74
CA TYR A 956 13.74 24.46 -18.79
C TYR A 956 12.61 23.60 -19.39
N ASP A 957 11.78 24.23 -20.22
CA ASP A 957 10.64 23.65 -20.92
C ASP A 957 10.43 24.32 -22.30
N ASP A 958 9.41 23.86 -23.02
CA ASP A 958 9.07 24.33 -24.37
C ASP A 958 8.53 25.78 -24.41
N THR A 959 8.18 26.37 -23.26
CA THR A 959 7.75 27.78 -23.22
C THR A 959 8.91 28.74 -23.49
N LYS A 960 10.16 28.27 -23.32
CA LYS A 960 11.40 29.03 -23.56
C LYS A 960 11.47 30.35 -22.80
N LYS A 961 10.81 30.43 -21.64
CA LYS A 961 10.84 31.61 -20.76
C LYS A 961 12.03 31.62 -19.82
N THR A 962 12.45 30.43 -19.38
CA THR A 962 13.40 30.26 -18.29
C THR A 962 14.50 29.28 -18.66
N ARG A 963 15.65 29.42 -17.98
CA ARG A 963 16.86 28.62 -18.20
C ARG A 963 17.07 27.64 -17.05
N VAL A 964 17.74 26.53 -17.36
CA VAL A 964 18.06 25.48 -16.38
C VAL A 964 19.17 25.94 -15.43
N LEU A 965 18.99 25.63 -14.14
CA LEU A 965 19.99 25.71 -13.08
C LEU A 965 20.31 24.31 -12.54
N ARG A 966 21.57 24.06 -12.20
CA ARG A 966 22.07 22.77 -11.68
C ARG A 966 22.94 22.93 -10.45
N GLY A 967 23.04 21.86 -9.65
CA GLY A 967 24.01 21.73 -8.56
C GLY A 967 23.53 22.14 -7.16
N GLY A 968 22.46 22.92 -7.03
CA GLY A 968 22.02 23.42 -5.72
C GLY A 968 22.93 24.52 -5.17
N ALA A 969 22.51 25.17 -4.09
CA ALA A 969 23.30 26.22 -3.44
C ALA A 969 23.37 26.04 -1.92
N TRP A 970 24.19 26.86 -1.28
CA TRP A 970 24.50 26.80 0.15
C TRP A 970 23.30 26.92 1.09
N ASP A 971 22.18 27.48 0.64
CA ASP A 971 20.94 27.64 1.39
C ASP A 971 19.91 26.53 1.16
N TYR A 972 20.17 25.55 0.29
CA TYR A 972 19.18 24.54 -0.09
C TYR A 972 19.37 23.20 0.65
N ARG A 973 18.28 22.42 0.66
CA ARG A 973 18.20 21.05 1.19
C ARG A 973 19.06 20.05 0.40
N PRO A 974 19.39 18.87 0.98
CA PRO A 974 20.22 17.85 0.33
C PRO A 974 19.76 17.37 -1.06
N ASP A 975 18.44 17.31 -1.31
CA ASP A 975 17.86 16.86 -2.57
C ASP A 975 18.20 17.78 -3.75
N PHE A 976 18.36 19.08 -3.51
CA PHE A 976 18.73 20.07 -4.53
C PHE A 976 20.19 19.95 -4.98
N ALA A 977 21.04 19.33 -4.15
CA ALA A 977 22.43 19.07 -4.48
C ALA A 977 22.63 17.80 -5.33
N ALA A 978 21.57 17.04 -5.59
CA ALA A 978 21.67 15.83 -6.39
C ALA A 978 22.06 16.15 -7.84
N CYS A 979 22.89 15.30 -8.44
CA CYS A 979 23.40 15.48 -9.80
C CYS A 979 22.29 15.62 -10.84
N ALA A 980 21.15 14.93 -10.64
CA ALA A 980 20.00 14.94 -11.54
C ALA A 980 19.03 16.09 -11.28
N PHE A 981 19.11 16.77 -10.12
CA PHE A 981 18.19 17.85 -9.75
C PHE A 981 18.33 19.02 -10.72
N ARG A 982 17.20 19.57 -11.15
CA ARG A 982 17.12 20.77 -11.98
C ARG A 982 16.20 21.79 -11.33
N ASP A 983 16.68 23.02 -11.28
CA ASP A 983 15.85 24.17 -10.99
C ASP A 983 15.83 25.10 -12.21
N VAL A 984 15.14 26.22 -12.06
CA VAL A 984 14.82 27.11 -13.16
C VAL A 984 14.82 28.56 -12.72
N SER A 985 15.26 29.45 -13.59
CA SER A 985 15.09 30.88 -13.35
C SER A 985 15.04 31.67 -14.66
N GLU A 986 14.46 32.87 -14.62
CA GLU A 986 14.45 33.77 -15.77
C GLU A 986 15.88 34.21 -16.09
N PRO A 987 16.24 34.38 -17.39
CA PRO A 987 17.64 34.58 -17.79
C PRO A 987 18.27 35.88 -17.29
N ASP A 988 17.47 36.86 -16.88
CA ASP A 988 17.89 38.16 -16.32
C ASP A 988 17.96 38.17 -14.79
N ILE A 989 17.61 37.05 -14.13
CA ILE A 989 17.72 36.92 -12.68
C ILE A 989 19.18 36.89 -12.26
N ARG A 990 19.46 37.65 -11.21
CA ARG A 990 20.76 37.77 -10.52
C ARG A 990 20.51 37.56 -9.04
N SER A 991 21.07 36.49 -8.48
CA SER A 991 20.91 36.12 -7.06
C SER A 991 22.27 35.86 -6.43
N TYR A 992 22.37 36.01 -5.11
CA TYR A 992 23.57 35.69 -4.34
C TYR A 992 23.91 34.18 -4.35
N SER A 993 22.98 33.33 -4.80
CA SER A 993 23.12 31.87 -4.83
C SER A 993 23.33 31.30 -6.23
N ILE A 994 23.36 32.15 -7.28
CA ILE A 994 23.47 31.71 -8.68
C ILE A 994 24.79 32.20 -9.29
N GLY A 995 25.59 31.24 -9.79
CA GLY A 995 26.82 31.42 -10.55
C GLY A 995 26.82 30.57 -11.82
N PHE A 996 27.99 30.16 -12.28
CA PHE A 996 28.15 29.30 -13.47
C PHE A 996 29.56 28.72 -13.59
N ARG A 997 29.72 27.70 -14.45
CA ARG A 997 31.00 27.21 -14.95
C ARG A 997 31.00 27.18 -16.48
N CYS A 998 32.16 27.20 -17.12
CA CYS A 998 32.26 27.17 -18.58
C CYS A 998 32.57 25.77 -19.10
N ALA A 999 32.30 25.55 -20.38
CA ALA A 999 32.66 24.35 -21.12
C ALA A 999 33.14 24.68 -22.54
N ARG A 1000 33.75 23.70 -23.20
CA ARG A 1000 34.30 23.78 -24.56
C ARG A 1000 34.23 22.40 -25.22
N THR A 1001 33.61 22.33 -26.39
CA THR A 1001 33.45 21.11 -27.19
C THR A 1001 34.46 21.02 -28.30
#